data_AF-A0A914LYS9-F1
#
_entry.id   AF-A0A914LYS9-F1
#
_cell.length_a   1.000
_cell.length_b   1.000
_cell.length_c   1.000
_cell.angle_alpha   90.00
_cell.angle_beta   90.00
_cell.angle_gamma   90.00
#
_symmetry.space_group_name_H-M   'P 1'
#
loop_
_entity.id
_entity.type
_entity.pdbx_description
1 polymer ?
#
loop_
_entity_poly.entity_id
_entity_poly.type
_entity_poly.pdbx_seq_one_letter_code
_entity_poly.pdbx_strand_id
1 'polypeptide(L)'
;MTSNMEICAPSTSLAANEKQTEQQHSFPSKASNFNYLAVGREEEKLKWLVLQHVKPSTFKTIFEPMMSNKKPNRRDELTCVQACMLLKSIQEFPDKLEPACYGLINLLNTETMHLYSLDKIITKIITTAVEQKIISLLLACQLLVTSIDFRMERRLNPEKIKFVRKSIEQMDYKNLRDLVKLLLVEKLDKMDYLLDEYQHQQLEPIEELVIDLVDRQKNFSPALFFINEVSKIDTDHSSIHFLPRVSLKIREMVASFRPLAEIGCMLGRSWMWPVPASPIFSWNSPTWGVWKLDDRQCKLHFKTHLPYNSENSSPQTYFQYILFKQPHGQDNLNHILRPSPQVQSSKLQCDEVIQILILEAMSAMEDCEQPVLAPINQYNWLHLSHLVTYALLMGHCTLFQLLHMLLPPLRCCQYLHAKEELMWILLQYISYAKSIEKQLASGSSTASVLGLPSSAGLDTENRELVLQIFNVLYTDNSMNWGNSCSTEQPLEMVRFFAPAAIWSHLVTSISAAPGSEQIPQPQPPEKLRKLIDFIENQLRDNKDQKQLERNTALLAVVANSYSNNHDVFVEHVNNTVFPELSKVGQQRNQTISPTIQQEKWTLPCGRKTEPFLRALELTFLDSLTFHAKRQLYNYALNRVFKLILPPLGHQQQQPLSSHIFRLPSPALVESIARLLLSTELCDQDGANFFYHTLLTLKPVQNESQNMFLARNDFLALLLELLNFRLQNIGFGWKWDFGNRITFILKIIDQLLHNKNIEQSPMPSIIQMAQLLEQTLLRFAQCTFPNDLIIASAVVLTKTYIVKFSPEICRILLLKAIRAFKLLGDVYKPSPGYYNFDNNHFDMLNLTK
;
A
#
# COMPACT_ATOMS: atom_id res chain seq x y z
N MET A 1 -22.83 44.88 59.12
CA MET A 1 -21.47 44.39 58.84
C MET A 1 -21.12 44.79 57.41
N THR A 2 -20.60 45.99 57.05
CA THR A 2 -19.98 47.13 57.80
C THR A 2 -18.71 46.76 58.58
N SER A 3 -17.60 47.53 58.61
CA SER A 3 -17.16 48.80 57.95
C SER A 3 -15.76 48.60 57.29
N ASN A 4 -15.14 49.46 56.46
CA ASN A 4 -15.19 50.90 56.11
C ASN A 4 -14.40 51.87 57.03
N MET A 5 -13.80 52.93 56.41
CA MET A 5 -12.94 54.02 56.96
C MET A 5 -11.52 53.59 57.43
N GLU A 6 -10.43 54.40 57.41
CA GLU A 6 -10.24 55.86 57.17
C GLU A 6 -8.77 56.30 56.85
N ILE A 7 -8.56 57.61 56.56
CA ILE A 7 -7.39 58.49 56.88
C ILE A 7 -6.08 58.57 55.99
N CYS A 8 -5.88 59.81 55.47
CA CYS A 8 -4.69 60.67 55.27
C CYS A 8 -3.37 60.30 54.52
N ALA A 9 -2.75 61.37 53.98
CA ALA A 9 -1.35 61.50 53.55
C ALA A 9 -0.77 62.87 54.03
N PRO A 10 0.57 63.02 54.13
CA PRO A 10 1.29 64.26 53.80
C PRO A 10 2.56 63.99 52.92
N SER A 11 3.18 64.87 52.12
CA SER A 11 3.50 66.33 52.15
C SER A 11 4.61 66.71 53.18
N THR A 12 5.55 67.68 52.99
CA THR A 12 5.75 68.76 51.97
C THR A 12 7.19 69.38 52.01
N SER A 13 7.40 70.47 51.23
CA SER A 13 8.36 71.63 51.40
C SER A 13 9.60 71.66 50.46
N LEU A 14 10.25 72.80 50.07
CA LEU A 14 9.94 74.26 50.12
C LEU A 14 10.89 75.08 49.18
N ALA A 15 10.50 76.32 48.80
CA ALA A 15 11.28 77.51 48.31
C ALA A 15 12.38 77.35 47.19
N ALA A 16 12.47 78.11 46.09
CA ALA A 16 12.52 79.59 45.83
C ALA A 16 13.86 80.26 46.24
N ASN A 17 14.49 81.23 45.54
CA ASN A 17 14.14 82.12 44.40
C ASN A 17 15.42 82.34 43.48
N GLU A 18 15.73 83.30 42.57
CA GLU A 18 15.20 84.60 42.05
C GLU A 18 15.95 85.05 40.73
N LYS A 19 15.62 86.24 40.18
CA LYS A 19 16.38 87.20 39.29
C LYS A 19 16.66 86.91 37.78
N GLN A 20 15.73 87.40 36.94
CA GLN A 20 15.88 88.50 35.93
C GLN A 20 17.07 88.60 34.92
N THR A 21 16.71 88.63 33.61
CA THR A 21 17.24 89.47 32.47
C THR A 21 18.71 89.32 31.98
N GLU A 22 19.10 89.54 30.70
CA GLU A 22 18.43 90.09 29.49
C GLU A 22 19.12 89.70 28.13
N GLN A 23 18.38 89.85 27.01
CA GLN A 23 18.79 90.19 25.60
C GLN A 23 19.81 89.38 24.73
N GLN A 24 19.36 89.05 23.49
CA GLN A 24 20.08 88.97 22.17
C GLN A 24 21.21 87.89 22.00
N HIS A 25 21.44 87.22 20.84
CA HIS A 25 21.27 87.58 19.42
C HIS A 25 21.28 86.35 18.44
N SER A 26 20.69 86.52 17.24
CA SER A 26 20.99 85.81 15.95
C SER A 26 20.55 84.35 15.68
N PHE A 27 20.06 84.12 14.45
CA PHE A 27 19.98 82.82 13.75
C PHE A 27 21.26 82.61 12.91
N PRO A 28 21.67 81.35 12.62
CA PRO A 28 21.41 80.86 11.25
C PRO A 28 21.02 79.37 11.15
N SER A 29 20.53 79.02 9.96
CA SER A 29 20.05 77.70 9.52
C SER A 29 20.95 76.49 9.81
N LYS A 30 20.35 75.37 10.22
CA LYS A 30 20.88 74.01 9.97
C LYS A 30 19.78 73.10 9.43
N ALA A 31 20.15 72.21 8.51
CA ALA A 31 19.27 71.15 8.02
C ALA A 31 19.01 70.11 9.13
N SER A 32 17.82 69.53 9.13
CA SER A 32 17.41 68.50 10.10
C SER A 32 18.05 67.15 9.80
N ASN A 33 19.31 66.97 10.23
CA ASN A 33 19.90 65.63 10.35
C ASN A 33 19.11 64.85 11.42
N PHE A 34 18.42 63.78 11.02
CA PHE A 34 17.70 62.88 11.92
C PHE A 34 18.41 61.52 11.98
N ASN A 35 18.52 60.93 13.16
CA ASN A 35 19.41 59.79 13.40
C ASN A 35 18.86 58.46 12.83
N TYR A 36 19.48 57.97 11.76
CA TYR A 36 19.35 56.60 11.21
C TYR A 36 19.75 55.47 12.18
N LEU A 37 20.20 55.81 13.39
CA LEU A 37 20.72 54.91 14.41
C LEU A 37 19.68 54.45 15.44
N ALA A 38 18.49 55.07 15.48
CA ALA A 38 17.49 54.85 16.55
C ALA A 38 16.39 53.80 16.24
N VAL A 39 16.38 53.24 15.02
CA VAL A 39 15.49 52.14 14.60
C VAL A 39 16.30 50.85 14.56
N GLY A 40 15.65 49.70 14.76
CA GLY A 40 16.26 48.37 14.95
C GLY A 40 16.96 47.76 13.73
N ARG A 41 16.50 46.58 13.29
CA ARG A 41 17.15 45.81 12.21
C ARG A 41 17.07 46.58 10.89
N GLU A 42 18.02 46.34 9.98
CA GLU A 42 18.10 47.10 8.71
C GLU A 42 16.84 46.93 7.84
N GLU A 43 16.19 45.77 7.91
CA GLU A 43 14.86 45.51 7.34
C GLU A 43 13.77 46.47 7.85
N GLU A 44 13.81 46.83 9.14
CA GLU A 44 12.86 47.75 9.78
C GLU A 44 13.15 49.20 9.40
N LYS A 45 14.44 49.55 9.29
CA LYS A 45 14.89 50.86 8.76
C LYS A 45 14.41 51.06 7.32
N LEU A 46 14.57 50.02 6.48
CA LEU A 46 14.16 50.03 5.08
C LEU A 46 12.64 50.21 4.93
N LYS A 47 11.84 49.50 5.74
CA LYS A 47 10.37 49.70 5.80
C LYS A 47 10.02 51.12 6.27
N TRP A 48 10.60 51.58 7.37
CA TRP A 48 10.31 52.90 7.95
C TRP A 48 10.62 54.05 7.00
N LEU A 49 11.73 53.98 6.26
CA LEU A 49 12.13 54.96 5.25
C LEU A 49 11.08 55.12 4.15
N VAL A 50 10.52 54.01 3.64
CA VAL A 50 9.44 54.06 2.63
C VAL A 50 8.19 54.73 3.20
N LEU A 51 7.75 54.32 4.40
CA LEU A 51 6.56 54.90 5.04
C LEU A 51 6.74 56.41 5.35
N GLN A 52 7.95 56.83 5.73
CA GLN A 52 8.28 58.24 6.01
C GLN A 52 8.32 59.10 4.74
N HIS A 53 8.56 58.54 3.56
CA HIS A 53 8.49 59.26 2.27
C HIS A 53 7.06 59.30 1.71
N VAL A 54 6.30 58.19 1.82
CA VAL A 54 4.93 58.07 1.30
C VAL A 54 3.98 59.03 2.02
N LYS A 55 3.92 59.02 3.36
CA LYS A 55 2.92 59.77 4.13
C LYS A 55 3.00 61.29 3.93
N PRO A 56 4.18 61.94 3.86
CA PRO A 56 4.28 63.39 3.59
C PRO A 56 4.28 63.77 2.10
N SER A 57 4.20 62.82 1.16
CA SER A 57 4.13 63.08 -0.28
C SER A 57 2.70 62.98 -0.82
N THR A 58 1.86 62.07 -0.30
CA THR A 58 0.39 62.07 -0.55
C THR A 58 -0.25 63.41 -0.15
N PHE A 59 0.05 63.92 1.05
CA PHE A 59 -0.38 65.27 1.46
C PHE A 59 0.12 66.40 0.53
N LYS A 60 1.25 66.24 -0.16
CA LYS A 60 1.81 67.28 -1.05
C LYS A 60 1.29 67.21 -2.48
N THR A 61 0.98 66.02 -3.00
CA THR A 61 0.33 65.86 -4.32
C THR A 61 -1.07 66.50 -4.33
N ILE A 62 -1.80 66.45 -3.20
CA ILE A 62 -3.08 67.17 -3.02
C ILE A 62 -2.95 68.70 -3.16
N PHE A 63 -1.80 69.27 -2.76
CA PHE A 63 -1.54 70.71 -2.84
C PHE A 63 -0.57 71.10 -3.98
N GLU A 64 -0.23 70.17 -4.87
CA GLU A 64 0.72 70.36 -5.97
C GLU A 64 0.33 71.47 -6.95
N PRO A 65 -0.96 71.71 -7.28
CA PRO A 65 -1.38 72.86 -8.09
C PRO A 65 -1.01 74.24 -7.52
N MET A 66 -0.77 74.35 -6.21
CA MET A 66 -0.34 75.60 -5.55
C MET A 66 1.18 75.73 -5.41
N MET A 67 1.96 74.70 -5.76
CA MET A 67 3.40 74.57 -5.43
C MET A 67 4.28 74.63 -6.68
N SER A 68 4.22 75.74 -7.42
CA SER A 68 5.00 75.91 -8.66
C SER A 68 6.53 75.86 -8.46
N ASN A 69 7.24 75.56 -9.55
CA ASN A 69 8.68 75.81 -9.75
C ASN A 69 9.73 74.95 -9.01
N LYS A 70 9.46 73.67 -8.66
CA LYS A 70 10.53 72.67 -8.42
C LYS A 70 10.25 71.32 -9.10
N LYS A 71 11.27 70.75 -9.77
CA LYS A 71 11.17 69.45 -10.49
C LYS A 71 10.72 68.32 -9.54
N PRO A 72 9.68 67.53 -9.87
CA PRO A 72 9.06 66.60 -8.90
C PRO A 72 9.95 65.41 -8.52
N ASN A 73 10.66 64.80 -9.47
CA ASN A 73 11.31 63.49 -9.27
C ASN A 73 12.45 63.45 -8.23
N ARG A 74 13.10 64.59 -7.93
CA ARG A 74 14.39 64.59 -7.19
C ARG A 74 14.32 64.04 -5.76
N ARG A 75 13.13 63.95 -5.16
CA ARG A 75 12.97 63.29 -3.84
C ARG A 75 12.81 61.79 -3.94
N ASP A 76 12.09 61.28 -4.95
CA ASP A 76 11.99 59.84 -5.21
C ASP A 76 13.36 59.26 -5.57
N GLU A 77 14.14 59.98 -6.37
CA GLU A 77 15.53 59.63 -6.70
C GLU A 77 16.39 59.48 -5.44
N LEU A 78 16.30 60.45 -4.51
CA LEU A 78 17.06 60.41 -3.24
C LEU A 78 16.63 59.26 -2.32
N THR A 79 15.34 58.96 -2.21
CA THR A 79 14.86 57.86 -1.36
C THR A 79 15.10 56.49 -1.99
N CYS A 80 15.08 56.38 -3.33
CA CYS A 80 15.55 55.18 -4.03
C CYS A 80 17.04 54.94 -3.81
N VAL A 81 17.88 55.99 -3.86
CA VAL A 81 19.32 55.88 -3.56
C VAL A 81 19.56 55.49 -2.09
N GLN A 82 18.82 56.05 -1.13
CA GLN A 82 18.93 55.65 0.28
C GLN A 82 18.47 54.21 0.53
N ALA A 83 17.37 53.77 -0.08
CA ALA A 83 16.93 52.38 -0.03
C ALA A 83 17.95 51.43 -0.68
N CYS A 84 18.57 51.81 -1.80
CA CYS A 84 19.64 51.04 -2.44
C CYS A 84 20.92 50.95 -1.58
N MET A 85 21.25 51.98 -0.79
CA MET A 85 22.38 51.90 0.16
C MET A 85 22.09 50.93 1.31
N LEU A 86 20.86 50.89 1.83
CA LEU A 86 20.44 49.90 2.84
C LEU A 86 20.36 48.48 2.27
N LEU A 87 19.88 48.31 1.03
CA LEU A 87 19.90 47.00 0.37
C LEU A 87 21.33 46.51 0.11
N LYS A 88 22.30 47.42 -0.08
CA LYS A 88 23.73 47.08 -0.21
C LYS A 88 24.39 46.65 1.11
N SER A 89 24.03 47.21 2.26
CA SER A 89 24.51 46.68 3.55
C SER A 89 23.90 45.31 3.87
N ILE A 90 22.63 45.11 3.53
CA ILE A 90 21.95 43.81 3.65
C ILE A 90 22.54 42.77 2.68
N GLN A 91 23.06 43.18 1.51
CA GLN A 91 23.67 42.28 0.51
C GLN A 91 24.89 41.50 1.05
N GLU A 92 25.55 41.98 2.10
CA GLU A 92 26.63 41.25 2.80
C GLU A 92 26.13 40.00 3.54
N PHE A 93 24.81 39.88 3.76
CA PHE A 93 24.14 38.74 4.39
C PHE A 93 23.04 38.17 3.46
N PRO A 94 23.38 37.31 2.48
CA PRO A 94 22.46 36.88 1.43
C PRO A 94 21.13 36.29 1.96
N ASP A 95 21.19 35.52 3.05
CA ASP A 95 20.03 34.91 3.72
C ASP A 95 18.97 35.92 4.22
N LYS A 96 19.32 37.21 4.30
CA LYS A 96 18.44 38.30 4.76
C LYS A 96 17.94 39.21 3.64
N LEU A 97 18.56 39.17 2.46
CA LEU A 97 18.23 40.06 1.34
C LEU A 97 16.84 39.76 0.77
N GLU A 98 16.49 38.49 0.57
CA GLU A 98 15.16 38.11 0.11
C GLU A 98 14.06 38.41 1.16
N PRO A 99 14.20 38.04 2.46
CA PRO A 99 13.28 38.48 3.51
C PRO A 99 13.10 40.00 3.59
N ALA A 100 14.16 40.81 3.41
CA ALA A 100 14.05 42.27 3.40
C ALA A 100 13.17 42.76 2.23
N CYS A 101 13.34 42.18 1.04
CA CYS A 101 12.58 42.55 -0.16
C CYS A 101 11.11 42.10 -0.09
N TYR A 102 10.81 40.87 0.35
CA TYR A 102 9.43 40.46 0.62
C TYR A 102 8.81 41.25 1.79
N GLY A 103 9.64 41.67 2.75
CA GLY A 103 9.27 42.59 3.83
C GLY A 103 8.82 43.97 3.34
N LEU A 104 9.37 44.48 2.23
CA LEU A 104 8.86 45.69 1.57
C LEU A 104 7.50 45.44 0.91
N ILE A 105 7.33 44.31 0.20
CA ILE A 105 6.03 43.96 -0.44
C ILE A 105 4.92 43.86 0.60
N ASN A 106 5.19 43.27 1.78
CA ASN A 106 4.18 43.16 2.83
C ASN A 106 3.67 44.50 3.37
N LEU A 107 4.31 45.64 3.09
CA LEU A 107 3.75 46.96 3.36
C LEU A 107 2.49 47.25 2.52
N LEU A 108 2.44 46.76 1.28
CA LEU A 108 1.26 46.87 0.39
C LEU A 108 0.05 46.10 0.95
N ASN A 109 0.27 45.13 1.83
CA ASN A 109 -0.77 44.31 2.47
C ASN A 109 -1.10 44.80 3.90
N THR A 110 -0.38 45.79 4.44
CA THR A 110 -0.59 46.31 5.81
C THR A 110 -0.96 47.79 5.86
N GLU A 111 -0.64 48.61 4.86
CA GLU A 111 -1.12 50.00 4.77
C GLU A 111 -2.26 50.17 3.76
N THR A 112 -3.44 50.59 4.23
CA THR A 112 -4.63 50.77 3.39
C THR A 112 -4.75 52.16 2.74
N MET A 113 -4.19 53.21 3.36
CA MET A 113 -4.53 54.61 3.03
C MET A 113 -3.75 55.23 1.86
N HIS A 114 -2.58 54.69 1.49
CA HIS A 114 -1.66 55.32 0.52
C HIS A 114 -1.11 54.36 -0.54
N LEU A 115 -1.83 53.26 -0.79
CA LEU A 115 -1.42 52.12 -1.62
C LEU A 115 -0.74 52.49 -2.94
N TYR A 116 -1.35 53.33 -3.78
CA TYR A 116 -0.82 53.65 -5.12
C TYR A 116 0.54 54.37 -5.10
N SER A 117 0.72 55.33 -4.17
CA SER A 117 2.00 56.05 -4.02
C SER A 117 3.09 55.14 -3.45
N LEU A 118 2.72 54.29 -2.49
CA LEU A 118 3.60 53.30 -1.89
C LEU A 118 4.06 52.26 -2.92
N ASP A 119 3.14 51.78 -3.76
CA ASP A 119 3.42 50.83 -4.85
C ASP A 119 4.34 51.39 -5.93
N LYS A 120 4.13 52.65 -6.33
CA LYS A 120 5.00 53.36 -7.28
C LYS A 120 6.41 53.53 -6.73
N ILE A 121 6.55 53.87 -5.46
CA ILE A 121 7.86 54.04 -4.80
C ILE A 121 8.57 52.68 -4.64
N ILE A 122 7.88 51.62 -4.21
CA ILE A 122 8.45 50.26 -4.14
C ILE A 122 8.88 49.78 -5.53
N THR A 123 8.07 49.99 -6.56
CA THR A 123 8.41 49.64 -7.96
C THR A 123 9.71 50.33 -8.39
N LYS A 124 9.84 51.65 -8.17
CA LYS A 124 11.08 52.41 -8.46
C LYS A 124 12.30 51.91 -7.67
N ILE A 125 12.13 51.57 -6.39
CA ILE A 125 13.23 51.03 -5.56
C ILE A 125 13.72 49.70 -6.15
N ILE A 126 12.81 48.79 -6.51
CA ILE A 126 13.16 47.48 -7.08
C ILE A 126 13.87 47.65 -8.44
N THR A 127 13.37 48.49 -9.35
CA THR A 127 14.05 48.69 -10.65
C THR A 127 15.43 49.31 -10.48
N THR A 128 15.56 50.32 -9.60
CA THR A 128 16.86 50.96 -9.30
C THR A 128 17.85 49.96 -8.67
N ALA A 129 17.37 49.02 -7.85
CA ALA A 129 18.22 47.99 -7.23
C ALA A 129 18.72 46.93 -8.22
N VAL A 130 17.96 46.63 -9.30
CA VAL A 130 18.44 45.80 -10.43
C VAL A 130 19.50 46.54 -11.23
N GLU A 131 19.26 47.81 -11.59
CA GLU A 131 20.21 48.63 -12.35
C GLU A 131 21.56 48.76 -11.62
N GLN A 132 21.52 48.84 -10.28
CA GLN A 132 22.71 48.85 -9.43
C GLN A 132 23.29 47.45 -9.08
N LYS A 133 22.74 46.38 -9.66
CA LYS A 133 23.15 44.96 -9.45
C LYS A 133 23.16 44.50 -7.98
N ILE A 134 22.22 45.00 -7.19
CA ILE A 134 22.05 44.64 -5.77
C ILE A 134 21.24 43.35 -5.64
N ILE A 135 20.19 43.23 -6.45
CA ILE A 135 19.29 42.07 -6.51
C ILE A 135 19.34 41.44 -7.91
N SER A 136 19.04 40.14 -8.00
CA SER A 136 19.00 39.44 -9.28
C SER A 136 17.78 39.84 -10.12
N LEU A 137 17.88 39.73 -11.44
CA LEU A 137 16.79 40.07 -12.35
C LEU A 137 15.56 39.17 -12.15
N LEU A 138 15.77 37.88 -11.83
CA LEU A 138 14.70 36.96 -11.46
C LEU A 138 14.02 37.42 -10.18
N LEU A 139 14.78 37.65 -9.10
CA LEU A 139 14.23 38.05 -7.81
C LEU A 139 13.40 39.35 -7.97
N ALA A 140 13.91 40.34 -8.70
CA ALA A 140 13.16 41.56 -8.97
C ALA A 140 11.84 41.32 -9.71
N CYS A 141 11.81 40.42 -10.70
CA CYS A 141 10.57 40.10 -11.42
C CYS A 141 9.61 39.26 -10.56
N GLN A 142 10.11 38.33 -9.76
CA GLN A 142 9.32 37.59 -8.77
C GLN A 142 8.71 38.52 -7.71
N LEU A 143 9.48 39.49 -7.21
CA LEU A 143 9.01 40.53 -6.29
C LEU A 143 7.92 41.40 -6.94
N LEU A 144 8.17 41.90 -8.16
CA LEU A 144 7.19 42.73 -8.88
C LEU A 144 5.88 41.95 -9.17
N VAL A 145 5.96 40.70 -9.63
CA VAL A 145 4.78 39.83 -9.82
C VAL A 145 4.11 39.50 -8.48
N THR A 146 4.87 39.21 -7.43
CA THR A 146 4.30 38.90 -6.10
C THR A 146 3.55 40.10 -5.51
N SER A 147 4.02 41.32 -5.79
CA SER A 147 3.39 42.59 -5.40
C SER A 147 2.17 43.00 -6.25
N ILE A 148 1.78 42.22 -7.26
CA ILE A 148 0.51 42.41 -7.97
C ILE A 148 -0.60 41.70 -7.21
N ASP A 149 -1.73 42.40 -7.06
CA ASP A 149 -2.97 41.85 -6.54
C ASP A 149 -3.81 41.27 -7.68
N PHE A 150 -3.86 39.95 -7.75
CA PHE A 150 -4.59 39.22 -8.79
C PHE A 150 -6.09 39.08 -8.49
N ARG A 151 -6.57 39.51 -7.31
CA ARG A 151 -8.01 39.61 -7.02
C ARG A 151 -8.62 40.94 -7.51
N MET A 152 -7.81 41.81 -8.12
CA MET A 152 -8.22 43.05 -8.78
C MET A 152 -9.00 44.05 -7.90
N GLU A 153 -8.91 43.91 -6.56
CA GLU A 153 -9.40 44.88 -5.57
C GLU A 153 -8.57 46.17 -5.56
N ARG A 154 -7.28 46.07 -5.93
CA ARG A 154 -6.32 47.19 -6.02
C ARG A 154 -5.98 47.49 -7.47
N ARG A 155 -5.92 48.79 -7.81
CA ARG A 155 -5.56 49.24 -9.17
C ARG A 155 -4.14 48.82 -9.54
N LEU A 156 -4.00 48.16 -10.69
CA LEU A 156 -2.73 47.68 -11.20
C LEU A 156 -1.80 48.83 -11.64
N ASN A 157 -0.51 48.77 -11.28
CA ASN A 157 0.52 49.65 -11.83
C ASN A 157 1.13 49.02 -13.11
N PRO A 158 0.90 49.60 -14.31
CA PRO A 158 1.42 49.05 -15.56
C PRO A 158 2.94 49.19 -15.72
N GLU A 159 3.63 50.01 -14.91
CA GLU A 159 5.09 50.12 -14.93
C GLU A 159 5.77 48.78 -14.57
N LYS A 160 5.18 48.02 -13.64
CA LYS A 160 5.68 46.69 -13.23
C LYS A 160 5.77 45.72 -14.41
N ILE A 161 4.69 45.59 -15.16
CA ILE A 161 4.58 44.64 -16.28
C ILE A 161 5.42 45.10 -17.47
N LYS A 162 5.49 46.42 -17.71
CA LYS A 162 6.39 47.00 -18.72
C LYS A 162 7.87 46.78 -18.39
N PHE A 163 8.24 46.69 -17.11
CA PHE A 163 9.57 46.24 -16.70
C PHE A 163 9.74 44.74 -16.94
N VAL A 164 8.87 43.89 -16.38
CA VAL A 164 8.97 42.42 -16.52
C VAL A 164 9.02 41.98 -17.99
N ARG A 165 8.19 42.54 -18.88
CA ARG A 165 8.19 42.19 -20.31
C ARG A 165 9.52 42.51 -21.01
N LYS A 166 10.20 43.60 -20.62
CA LYS A 166 11.55 43.94 -21.12
C LYS A 166 12.64 43.04 -20.54
N SER A 167 12.45 42.56 -19.31
CA SER A 167 13.42 41.70 -18.62
C SER A 167 13.45 40.26 -19.16
N ILE A 168 12.42 39.80 -19.86
CA ILE A 168 12.34 38.43 -20.41
C ILE A 168 13.54 38.08 -21.30
N GLU A 169 13.93 38.98 -22.21
CA GLU A 169 15.05 38.78 -23.16
C GLU A 169 16.42 38.64 -22.47
N GLN A 170 16.52 39.01 -21.19
CA GLN A 170 17.76 38.98 -20.41
C GLN A 170 17.81 37.82 -19.40
N MET A 171 16.78 36.97 -19.37
CA MET A 171 16.72 35.78 -18.51
C MET A 171 17.10 34.50 -19.26
N ASP A 172 17.56 33.49 -18.52
CA ASP A 172 17.70 32.14 -19.06
C ASP A 172 16.36 31.38 -18.97
N TYR A 173 16.29 30.27 -19.71
CA TYR A 173 15.07 29.44 -19.80
C TYR A 173 14.63 28.85 -18.44
N LYS A 174 15.52 28.72 -17.45
CA LYS A 174 15.18 28.24 -16.10
C LYS A 174 14.48 29.33 -15.30
N ASN A 175 15.09 30.52 -15.19
CA ASN A 175 14.49 31.65 -14.50
C ASN A 175 13.12 32.04 -15.11
N LEU A 176 12.98 31.90 -16.43
CA LEU A 176 11.69 32.08 -17.12
C LEU A 176 10.65 31.01 -16.76
N ARG A 177 11.04 29.74 -16.62
CA ARG A 177 10.14 28.67 -16.15
C ARG A 177 9.63 28.97 -14.73
N ASP A 178 10.50 29.44 -13.84
CA ASP A 178 10.12 29.75 -12.45
C ASP A 178 9.21 30.99 -12.38
N LEU A 179 9.45 32.00 -13.24
CA LEU A 179 8.54 33.14 -13.42
C LEU A 179 7.17 32.71 -13.96
N VAL A 180 7.12 31.75 -14.88
CA VAL A 180 5.89 31.18 -15.45
C VAL A 180 5.11 30.37 -14.43
N LYS A 181 5.79 29.57 -13.60
CA LYS A 181 5.19 28.87 -12.45
C LYS A 181 4.55 29.84 -11.46
N LEU A 182 5.25 30.93 -11.12
CA LEU A 182 4.71 31.99 -10.26
C LEU A 182 3.49 32.68 -10.89
N LEU A 183 3.56 33.06 -12.17
CA LEU A 183 2.48 33.76 -12.87
C LEU A 183 1.23 32.89 -13.04
N LEU A 184 1.36 31.68 -13.61
CA LEU A 184 0.24 30.78 -13.86
C LEU A 184 -0.24 30.12 -12.55
N VAL A 185 0.55 29.17 -12.04
CA VAL A 185 0.12 28.20 -11.02
C VAL A 185 -0.03 28.83 -9.62
N GLU A 186 0.77 29.85 -9.28
CA GLU A 186 0.74 30.42 -7.93
C GLU A 186 -0.15 31.67 -7.79
N LYS A 187 -0.47 32.35 -8.91
CA LYS A 187 -1.15 33.65 -8.94
C LYS A 187 -2.44 33.65 -9.78
N LEU A 188 -2.36 33.44 -11.10
CA LEU A 188 -3.52 33.50 -12.00
C LEU A 188 -4.53 32.35 -11.77
N ASP A 189 -4.07 31.24 -11.20
CA ASP A 189 -4.89 30.09 -10.76
C ASP A 189 -5.79 30.39 -9.54
N LYS A 190 -5.58 31.54 -8.87
CA LYS A 190 -6.27 31.97 -7.63
C LYS A 190 -6.97 33.33 -7.80
N MET A 191 -7.42 33.60 -9.02
CA MET A 191 -8.17 34.80 -9.38
C MET A 191 -9.65 34.59 -9.10
N ASP A 192 -10.36 35.61 -8.62
CA ASP A 192 -11.81 35.52 -8.45
C ASP A 192 -12.49 35.43 -9.83
N TYR A 193 -13.50 34.54 -9.95
CA TYR A 193 -14.11 34.15 -11.24
C TYR A 193 -15.20 35.10 -11.75
N LEU A 194 -15.49 36.17 -11.01
CA LEU A 194 -16.41 37.25 -11.38
C LEU A 194 -15.61 38.56 -11.40
N LEU A 195 -15.48 39.17 -12.59
CA LEU A 195 -14.72 40.39 -12.81
C LEU A 195 -15.52 41.39 -13.63
N ASP A 196 -15.41 42.67 -13.26
CA ASP A 196 -15.97 43.78 -14.03
C ASP A 196 -15.16 44.05 -15.31
N GLU A 197 -15.79 44.69 -16.30
CA GLU A 197 -15.13 45.10 -17.56
C GLU A 197 -13.85 45.93 -17.31
N TYR A 198 -13.87 46.82 -16.30
CA TYR A 198 -12.72 47.62 -15.90
C TYR A 198 -11.62 46.82 -15.18
N GLN A 199 -11.93 45.64 -14.62
CA GLN A 199 -10.93 44.71 -14.09
C GLN A 199 -10.31 43.90 -15.23
N HIS A 200 -11.10 43.44 -16.22
CA HIS A 200 -10.59 42.82 -17.43
C HIS A 200 -9.63 43.74 -18.21
N GLN A 201 -9.97 45.03 -18.39
CA GLN A 201 -9.07 46.02 -19.01
C GLN A 201 -7.75 46.21 -18.23
N GLN A 202 -7.72 45.94 -16.93
CA GLN A 202 -6.48 45.94 -16.14
C GLN A 202 -5.71 44.63 -16.25
N LEU A 203 -6.34 43.49 -16.53
CA LEU A 203 -5.66 42.21 -16.72
C LEU A 203 -4.96 42.07 -18.09
N GLU A 204 -5.42 42.76 -19.13
CA GLU A 204 -4.86 42.65 -20.50
C GLU A 204 -3.31 42.69 -20.57
N PRO A 205 -2.58 43.60 -19.89
CA PRO A 205 -1.12 43.60 -19.94
C PRO A 205 -0.47 42.34 -19.37
N ILE A 206 -1.15 41.65 -18.43
CA ILE A 206 -0.76 40.34 -17.87
C ILE A 206 -1.12 39.22 -18.85
N GLU A 207 -2.31 39.24 -19.47
CA GLU A 207 -2.68 38.28 -20.51
C GLU A 207 -1.66 38.27 -21.64
N GLU A 208 -1.32 39.46 -22.17
CA GLU A 208 -0.27 39.63 -23.19
C GLU A 208 1.09 39.11 -22.71
N LEU A 209 1.47 39.33 -21.45
CA LEU A 209 2.74 38.83 -20.91
C LEU A 209 2.78 37.29 -20.90
N VAL A 210 1.67 36.65 -20.55
CA VAL A 210 1.52 35.19 -20.56
C VAL A 210 1.50 34.65 -21.99
N ILE A 211 0.77 35.30 -22.90
CA ILE A 211 0.72 34.94 -24.32
C ILE A 211 2.11 35.03 -24.95
N ASP A 212 2.86 36.10 -24.64
CA ASP A 212 4.24 36.30 -25.10
C ASP A 212 5.20 35.21 -24.58
N LEU A 213 5.05 34.82 -23.31
CA LEU A 213 5.85 33.75 -22.71
C LEU A 213 5.51 32.37 -23.32
N VAL A 214 4.23 32.06 -23.54
CA VAL A 214 3.75 30.77 -24.09
C VAL A 214 3.99 30.66 -25.61
N ASP A 215 4.24 31.77 -26.31
CA ASP A 215 4.36 31.75 -27.76
C ASP A 215 5.66 31.10 -28.27
N ARG A 216 5.50 29.91 -28.87
CA ARG A 216 6.60 29.13 -29.46
C ARG A 216 7.41 29.91 -30.51
N GLN A 217 6.84 30.90 -31.18
CA GLN A 217 7.57 31.71 -32.17
C GLN A 217 8.61 32.64 -31.53
N LYS A 218 8.38 33.08 -30.29
CA LYS A 218 9.33 33.93 -29.53
C LYS A 218 10.45 33.11 -28.88
N ASN A 219 10.24 31.81 -28.68
CA ASN A 219 11.26 30.83 -28.28
C ASN A 219 12.07 31.19 -27.02
N PHE A 220 11.49 31.94 -26.07
CA PHE A 220 12.16 32.36 -24.83
C PHE A 220 12.60 31.19 -23.94
N SER A 221 11.92 30.04 -24.03
CA SER A 221 12.26 28.81 -23.32
C SER A 221 11.71 27.59 -24.09
N PRO A 222 12.34 26.41 -23.99
CA PRO A 222 11.81 25.19 -24.60
C PRO A 222 10.36 24.92 -24.17
N ALA A 223 9.44 24.81 -25.13
CA ALA A 223 8.01 24.59 -24.89
C ALA A 223 7.70 23.38 -23.99
N LEU A 224 8.62 22.40 -23.92
CA LEU A 224 8.50 21.24 -23.04
C LEU A 224 8.61 21.61 -21.54
N PHE A 225 9.25 22.71 -21.16
CA PHE A 225 9.20 23.20 -19.78
C PHE A 225 7.88 23.91 -19.46
N PHE A 226 7.33 24.67 -20.42
CA PHE A 226 6.01 25.30 -20.27
C PHE A 226 4.88 24.29 -20.08
N ILE A 227 4.82 23.23 -20.91
CA ILE A 227 3.76 22.22 -20.79
C ILE A 227 3.79 21.47 -19.45
N ASN A 228 4.98 21.24 -18.87
CA ASN A 228 5.14 20.62 -17.56
C ASN A 228 4.69 21.53 -16.39
N GLU A 229 4.58 22.85 -16.58
CA GLU A 229 4.00 23.75 -15.58
C GLU A 229 2.50 23.95 -15.83
N VAL A 230 2.07 24.06 -17.10
CA VAL A 230 0.65 24.10 -17.49
C VAL A 230 -0.10 22.83 -17.08
N SER A 231 0.54 21.66 -17.11
CA SER A 231 -0.05 20.39 -16.67
C SER A 231 -0.27 20.28 -15.15
N LYS A 232 0.01 21.33 -14.38
CA LYS A 232 -0.29 21.44 -12.94
C LYS A 232 -1.50 22.33 -12.65
N ILE A 233 -1.99 23.04 -13.65
CA ILE A 233 -3.21 23.83 -13.60
C ILE A 233 -4.39 22.85 -13.54
N ASP A 234 -5.34 23.08 -12.64
CA ASP A 234 -6.53 22.23 -12.54
C ASP A 234 -7.41 22.40 -13.80
N THR A 235 -7.83 21.29 -14.42
CA THR A 235 -8.74 21.30 -15.58
C THR A 235 -10.13 21.82 -15.24
N ASP A 236 -10.62 21.56 -14.01
CA ASP A 236 -12.04 21.72 -13.68
C ASP A 236 -12.29 22.94 -12.77
N HIS A 237 -11.25 23.45 -12.11
CA HIS A 237 -11.36 24.49 -11.08
C HIS A 237 -10.45 25.71 -11.26
N SER A 238 -9.53 25.72 -12.24
CA SER A 238 -8.63 26.86 -12.43
C SER A 238 -9.34 28.11 -12.97
N SER A 239 -9.09 29.25 -12.32
CA SER A 239 -9.57 30.56 -12.80
C SER A 239 -8.94 31.01 -14.13
N ILE A 240 -7.84 30.38 -14.56
CA ILE A 240 -7.15 30.69 -15.83
C ILE A 240 -8.06 30.42 -17.05
N HIS A 241 -8.98 29.46 -16.96
CA HIS A 241 -9.87 29.11 -18.06
C HIS A 241 -10.87 30.23 -18.40
N PHE A 242 -11.20 31.11 -17.44
CA PHE A 242 -12.07 32.27 -17.65
C PHE A 242 -11.40 33.43 -18.42
N LEU A 243 -10.09 33.37 -18.69
CA LEU A 243 -9.36 34.36 -19.48
C LEU A 243 -9.24 33.89 -20.95
N PRO A 244 -10.10 34.35 -21.89
CA PRO A 244 -10.28 33.66 -23.17
C PRO A 244 -9.05 33.69 -24.08
N ARG A 245 -8.26 34.77 -24.03
CA ARG A 245 -7.03 34.93 -24.83
C ARG A 245 -5.92 34.00 -24.33
N VAL A 246 -5.77 33.90 -23.01
CA VAL A 246 -4.79 33.03 -22.35
C VAL A 246 -5.17 31.56 -22.53
N SER A 247 -6.43 31.19 -22.28
CA SER A 247 -6.89 29.80 -22.39
C SER A 247 -6.88 29.29 -23.83
N LEU A 248 -7.12 30.14 -24.83
CA LEU A 248 -6.91 29.82 -26.24
C LEU A 248 -5.43 29.52 -26.55
N LYS A 249 -4.51 30.40 -26.15
CA LYS A 249 -3.06 30.23 -26.42
C LYS A 249 -2.48 29.00 -25.70
N ILE A 250 -2.94 28.73 -24.48
CA ILE A 250 -2.62 27.49 -23.75
C ILE A 250 -3.16 26.27 -24.53
N ARG A 251 -4.42 26.30 -25.00
CA ARG A 251 -5.02 25.21 -25.78
C ARG A 251 -4.26 24.90 -27.07
N GLU A 252 -3.76 25.93 -27.78
CA GLU A 252 -2.87 25.76 -28.94
C GLU A 252 -1.56 25.07 -28.56
N MET A 253 -0.91 25.50 -27.46
CA MET A 253 0.33 24.86 -26.98
C MET A 253 0.11 23.39 -26.59
N VAL A 254 -1.00 23.09 -25.91
CA VAL A 254 -1.37 21.72 -25.51
C VAL A 254 -1.67 20.87 -26.75
N ALA A 255 -2.49 21.36 -27.69
CA ALA A 255 -2.82 20.63 -28.92
C ALA A 255 -1.55 20.30 -29.73
N SER A 256 -0.62 21.25 -29.85
CA SER A 256 0.67 21.07 -30.52
C SER A 256 1.71 20.25 -29.72
N PHE A 257 1.29 19.57 -28.65
CA PHE A 257 2.03 18.49 -27.98
C PHE A 257 1.39 17.09 -28.13
N ARG A 258 0.17 16.97 -28.67
CA ARG A 258 -0.49 15.65 -28.85
C ARG A 258 0.33 14.66 -29.69
N PRO A 259 0.94 15.03 -30.84
CA PRO A 259 1.76 14.09 -31.61
C PRO A 259 2.98 13.57 -30.84
N LEU A 260 3.53 14.36 -29.90
CA LEU A 260 4.62 13.92 -29.02
C LEU A 260 4.12 12.95 -27.93
N ALA A 261 2.89 13.14 -27.43
CA ALA A 261 2.23 12.23 -26.51
C ALA A 261 1.90 10.88 -27.18
N GLU A 262 1.49 10.91 -28.46
CA GLU A 262 1.24 9.73 -29.30
C GLU A 262 2.53 8.95 -29.59
N ILE A 263 3.62 9.62 -30.02
CA ILE A 263 4.94 8.99 -30.21
C ILE A 263 5.50 8.44 -28.89
N GLY A 264 5.20 9.09 -27.76
CA GLY A 264 5.63 8.68 -26.43
C GLY A 264 4.81 7.55 -25.79
N CYS A 265 3.77 7.04 -26.45
CA CYS A 265 2.85 6.04 -25.88
C CYS A 265 2.72 4.79 -26.78
N MET A 266 2.44 3.65 -26.16
CA MET A 266 2.09 2.43 -26.88
C MET A 266 0.62 2.54 -27.35
N LEU A 267 0.39 2.38 -28.66
CA LEU A 267 -0.95 2.36 -29.22
C LEU A 267 -1.79 1.26 -28.56
N GLY A 268 -2.95 1.63 -28.02
CA GLY A 268 -3.87 0.70 -27.36
C GLY A 268 -3.38 0.12 -26.04
N ARG A 269 -2.44 0.75 -25.31
CA ARG A 269 -1.92 0.27 -24.00
C ARG A 269 -3.04 -0.08 -22.99
N SER A 270 -4.13 0.69 -23.00
CA SER A 270 -5.38 0.49 -22.26
C SER A 270 -6.11 -0.85 -22.58
N TRP A 271 -5.89 -1.39 -23.78
CA TRP A 271 -6.53 -2.59 -24.32
C TRP A 271 -5.58 -3.79 -24.44
N MET A 272 -4.31 -3.63 -24.07
CA MET A 272 -3.36 -4.74 -23.96
C MET A 272 -3.54 -5.41 -22.61
N TRP A 273 -3.65 -6.75 -22.58
CA TRP A 273 -3.81 -7.50 -21.33
C TRP A 273 -2.64 -8.49 -21.13
N PRO A 274 -2.10 -8.60 -19.90
CA PRO A 274 -1.05 -9.55 -19.58
C PRO A 274 -1.62 -10.98 -19.43
N VAL A 275 -0.71 -11.95 -19.36
CA VAL A 275 -1.01 -13.31 -18.88
C VAL A 275 -0.35 -13.47 -17.51
N PRO A 276 -1.09 -13.67 -16.40
CA PRO A 276 -0.54 -13.64 -15.04
C PRO A 276 0.58 -14.66 -14.79
N ALA A 277 0.48 -15.83 -15.40
CA ALA A 277 1.49 -16.90 -15.33
C ALA A 277 2.71 -16.67 -16.25
N SER A 278 2.78 -15.56 -17.00
CA SER A 278 3.89 -15.28 -17.90
C SER A 278 5.14 -14.82 -17.14
N PRO A 279 6.34 -15.38 -17.42
CA PRO A 279 7.58 -14.92 -16.78
C PRO A 279 7.94 -13.46 -17.10
N ILE A 280 7.34 -12.90 -18.17
CA ILE A 280 7.51 -11.51 -18.63
C ILE A 280 6.64 -10.53 -17.81
N PHE A 281 5.59 -11.02 -17.14
CA PHE A 281 4.74 -10.24 -16.23
C PHE A 281 5.20 -10.29 -14.77
N SER A 282 6.31 -11.00 -14.48
CA SER A 282 6.94 -11.05 -13.16
C SER A 282 7.46 -9.68 -12.69
N TRP A 283 7.44 -9.46 -11.38
CA TRP A 283 7.98 -8.27 -10.72
C TRP A 283 9.47 -7.99 -10.98
N ASN A 284 10.23 -9.00 -11.42
CA ASN A 284 11.64 -8.92 -11.82
C ASN A 284 11.85 -8.71 -13.35
N SER A 285 10.83 -8.28 -14.09
CA SER A 285 10.89 -8.09 -15.55
C SER A 285 11.37 -6.68 -15.98
N PRO A 286 12.06 -6.50 -17.12
CA PRO A 286 12.30 -5.19 -17.71
C PRO A 286 11.03 -4.57 -18.32
N THR A 287 10.07 -5.37 -18.79
CA THR A 287 8.76 -4.87 -19.29
C THR A 287 7.80 -4.53 -18.15
N TRP A 288 8.20 -4.78 -16.91
CA TRP A 288 7.42 -4.54 -15.71
C TRP A 288 6.89 -3.12 -15.57
N GLY A 289 7.70 -2.12 -15.92
CA GLY A 289 7.32 -0.71 -15.88
C GLY A 289 6.17 -0.32 -16.80
N VAL A 290 5.82 -1.15 -17.79
CA VAL A 290 4.70 -0.90 -18.73
C VAL A 290 3.34 -1.08 -18.04
N TRP A 291 3.26 -1.93 -17.01
CA TRP A 291 2.02 -2.31 -16.35
C TRP A 291 1.76 -1.57 -15.03
N LYS A 292 2.67 -0.68 -14.61
CA LYS A 292 2.53 0.00 -13.32
C LYS A 292 1.42 1.05 -13.31
N LEU A 293 0.52 0.87 -12.36
CA LEU A 293 -0.54 1.83 -12.04
C LEU A 293 -0.10 2.78 -10.92
N ASP A 294 -0.65 3.98 -10.93
CA ASP A 294 -0.50 4.94 -9.84
C ASP A 294 -1.47 4.64 -8.69
N ASP A 295 -0.97 4.67 -7.46
CA ASP A 295 -1.61 4.16 -6.23
C ASP A 295 -2.97 4.81 -5.95
N ARG A 296 -3.10 6.13 -6.15
CA ARG A 296 -4.29 6.90 -5.76
C ARG A 296 -5.41 7.00 -6.79
N GLN A 297 -5.15 6.61 -8.04
CA GLN A 297 -6.09 6.81 -9.15
C GLN A 297 -6.16 5.63 -10.13
N CYS A 298 -5.36 4.57 -9.91
CA CYS A 298 -5.27 3.39 -10.78
C CYS A 298 -5.00 3.70 -12.26
N LYS A 299 -4.35 4.84 -12.56
CA LYS A 299 -4.01 5.32 -13.91
C LYS A 299 -2.68 4.74 -14.38
N LEU A 300 -2.49 4.63 -15.69
CA LEU A 300 -1.19 4.26 -16.27
C LEU A 300 -0.12 5.28 -15.89
N HIS A 301 1.00 4.84 -15.31
CA HIS A 301 2.10 5.77 -15.04
C HIS A 301 2.81 6.18 -16.35
N PHE A 302 3.08 7.48 -16.48
CA PHE A 302 3.92 8.12 -17.49
C PHE A 302 4.95 9.04 -16.81
N LYS A 303 6.17 9.12 -17.36
CA LYS A 303 7.28 9.92 -16.78
C LYS A 303 7.24 11.40 -17.16
N THR A 304 6.48 11.77 -18.18
CA THR A 304 6.43 13.10 -18.79
C THR A 304 5.00 13.60 -18.81
N HIS A 305 4.78 14.85 -18.39
CA HIS A 305 3.46 15.47 -18.38
C HIS A 305 3.14 15.98 -19.79
N LEU A 306 2.62 15.08 -20.62
CA LEU A 306 2.15 15.35 -21.97
C LEU A 306 0.63 15.14 -22.04
N PRO A 307 -0.06 15.77 -23.01
CA PRO A 307 -1.50 15.60 -23.20
C PRO A 307 -1.81 14.27 -23.90
N TYR A 308 -1.72 13.17 -23.15
CA TYR A 308 -2.15 11.85 -23.60
C TYR A 308 -3.66 11.76 -23.78
N ASN A 309 -4.11 10.83 -24.61
CA ASN A 309 -5.53 10.51 -24.80
C ASN A 309 -6.21 10.16 -23.47
N SER A 310 -7.52 10.41 -23.39
CA SER A 310 -8.35 10.14 -22.20
C SER A 310 -8.20 8.71 -21.67
N GLU A 311 -8.15 7.71 -22.55
CA GLU A 311 -7.95 6.28 -22.19
C GLU A 311 -6.67 5.99 -21.40
N ASN A 312 -5.62 6.79 -21.60
CA ASN A 312 -4.35 6.67 -20.88
C ASN A 312 -4.38 7.44 -19.54
N SER A 313 -5.27 8.44 -19.46
CA SER A 313 -5.44 9.35 -18.33
C SER A 313 -6.61 8.96 -17.40
N SER A 314 -7.39 7.93 -17.76
CA SER A 314 -8.48 7.35 -16.97
C SER A 314 -7.99 6.22 -16.06
N PRO A 315 -8.68 5.94 -14.94
CA PRO A 315 -8.45 4.73 -14.14
C PRO A 315 -8.55 3.47 -15.02
N GLN A 316 -7.65 2.51 -14.84
CA GLN A 316 -7.54 1.30 -15.67
C GLN A 316 -8.39 0.15 -15.13
N THR A 317 -9.67 0.43 -14.82
CA THR A 317 -10.62 -0.54 -14.23
C THR A 317 -10.85 -1.76 -15.12
N TYR A 318 -10.89 -1.58 -16.44
CA TYR A 318 -11.05 -2.69 -17.38
C TYR A 318 -9.83 -3.64 -17.43
N PHE A 319 -8.61 -3.10 -17.28
CA PHE A 319 -7.40 -3.91 -17.13
C PHE A 319 -7.43 -4.72 -15.82
N GLN A 320 -7.85 -4.11 -14.71
CA GLN A 320 -8.06 -4.82 -13.43
C GLN A 320 -9.12 -5.92 -13.58
N TYR A 321 -10.24 -5.64 -14.25
CA TYR A 321 -11.33 -6.58 -14.50
C TYR A 321 -10.88 -7.83 -15.27
N ILE A 322 -10.15 -7.64 -16.39
CA ILE A 322 -9.60 -8.77 -17.17
C ILE A 322 -8.59 -9.57 -16.35
N LEU A 323 -7.69 -8.88 -15.63
CA LEU A 323 -6.72 -9.51 -14.73
C LEU A 323 -7.42 -10.36 -13.65
N PHE A 324 -8.44 -9.82 -13.00
CA PHE A 324 -9.16 -10.48 -11.91
C PHE A 324 -10.06 -11.62 -12.38
N LYS A 325 -10.44 -11.68 -13.67
CA LYS A 325 -11.09 -12.86 -14.27
C LYS A 325 -10.14 -14.02 -14.54
N GLN A 326 -8.82 -13.80 -14.50
CA GLN A 326 -7.83 -14.83 -14.76
C GLN A 326 -7.39 -15.51 -13.45
N PRO A 327 -7.22 -16.85 -13.42
CA PRO A 327 -6.67 -17.55 -12.26
C PRO A 327 -5.26 -17.02 -11.97
N HIS A 328 -4.96 -16.79 -10.69
CA HIS A 328 -3.72 -16.16 -10.20
C HIS A 328 -3.49 -14.70 -10.66
N GLY A 329 -4.51 -14.02 -11.18
CA GLY A 329 -4.46 -12.57 -11.41
C GLY A 329 -4.17 -11.78 -10.12
N GLN A 330 -4.74 -12.24 -9.00
CA GLN A 330 -4.53 -11.64 -7.66
C GLN A 330 -3.08 -11.67 -7.18
N ASP A 331 -2.29 -12.68 -7.59
CA ASP A 331 -0.90 -12.85 -7.13
C ASP A 331 0.02 -11.70 -7.60
N ASN A 332 -0.44 -10.88 -8.56
CA ASN A 332 0.27 -9.72 -9.09
C ASN A 332 -0.21 -8.37 -8.52
N LEU A 333 -1.23 -8.34 -7.65
CA LEU A 333 -1.84 -7.11 -7.10
C LEU A 333 -0.83 -6.17 -6.42
N ASN A 334 -0.12 -6.67 -5.41
CA ASN A 334 0.92 -5.94 -4.66
C ASN A 334 2.06 -5.40 -5.52
N HIS A 335 2.19 -5.95 -6.72
CA HIS A 335 3.29 -5.70 -7.63
C HIS A 335 2.90 -4.62 -8.67
N ILE A 336 1.68 -4.66 -9.22
CA ILE A 336 1.17 -3.70 -10.22
C ILE A 336 1.15 -2.26 -9.69
N LEU A 337 0.97 -2.08 -8.38
CA LEU A 337 1.10 -0.78 -7.71
C LEU A 337 2.54 -0.26 -7.79
N ARG A 338 2.69 1.04 -8.06
CA ARG A 338 3.97 1.72 -7.80
C ARG A 338 4.17 1.84 -6.27
N PRO A 339 5.24 1.27 -5.68
CA PRO A 339 5.52 1.48 -4.26
C PRO A 339 5.80 2.96 -3.99
N SER A 340 4.99 3.55 -3.12
CA SER A 340 5.15 4.93 -2.66
C SER A 340 6.16 4.98 -1.51
N PRO A 341 7.23 5.80 -1.57
CA PRO A 341 8.23 5.88 -0.49
C PRO A 341 7.71 6.57 0.78
N GLN A 342 6.44 7.00 0.81
CA GLN A 342 5.82 7.74 1.91
C GLN A 342 4.63 7.00 2.56
N VAL A 343 4.20 5.85 2.03
CA VAL A 343 3.00 5.13 2.52
C VAL A 343 3.35 3.65 2.67
N GLN A 344 3.30 3.13 3.91
CA GLN A 344 3.70 1.74 4.22
C GLN A 344 2.70 0.68 3.74
N SER A 345 1.49 1.06 3.34
CA SER A 345 0.51 0.19 2.68
C SER A 345 -0.16 0.95 1.53
N SER A 346 0.29 0.71 0.30
CA SER A 346 -0.36 1.22 -0.92
C SER A 346 -1.60 0.37 -1.20
N LYS A 347 -2.74 1.00 -1.51
CA LYS A 347 -4.04 0.32 -1.64
C LYS A 347 -4.55 0.48 -3.06
N LEU A 348 -4.59 -0.62 -3.81
CA LEU A 348 -5.29 -0.64 -5.10
C LEU A 348 -6.78 -0.42 -4.86
N GLN A 349 -7.35 0.61 -5.48
CA GLN A 349 -8.80 0.78 -5.55
C GLN A 349 -9.37 -0.32 -6.46
N CYS A 350 -9.72 -1.46 -5.87
CA CYS A 350 -10.31 -2.62 -6.54
C CYS A 350 -11.76 -2.89 -6.12
N ASP A 351 -12.31 -2.14 -5.16
CA ASP A 351 -13.63 -2.35 -4.56
C ASP A 351 -14.75 -2.43 -5.63
N GLU A 352 -14.80 -1.45 -6.53
CA GLU A 352 -15.78 -1.39 -7.63
C GLU A 352 -15.67 -2.57 -8.59
N VAL A 353 -14.45 -2.99 -8.93
CA VAL A 353 -14.21 -4.09 -9.88
C VAL A 353 -14.60 -5.44 -9.25
N ILE A 354 -14.31 -5.63 -7.96
CA ILE A 354 -14.72 -6.83 -7.21
C ILE A 354 -16.25 -6.88 -7.08
N GLN A 355 -16.88 -5.76 -6.74
CA GLN A 355 -18.35 -5.60 -6.70
C GLN A 355 -18.98 -5.95 -8.05
N ILE A 356 -18.45 -5.42 -9.17
CA ILE A 356 -18.93 -5.73 -10.53
C ILE A 356 -18.80 -7.22 -10.84
N LEU A 357 -17.67 -7.86 -10.51
CA LEU A 357 -17.45 -9.28 -10.77
C LEU A 357 -18.40 -10.20 -9.99
N ILE A 358 -18.73 -9.84 -8.73
CA ILE A 358 -19.74 -10.55 -7.93
C ILE A 358 -21.12 -10.39 -8.57
N LEU A 359 -21.53 -9.17 -8.93
CA LEU A 359 -22.85 -8.91 -9.51
C LEU A 359 -23.00 -9.52 -10.91
N GLU A 360 -21.94 -9.56 -11.72
CA GLU A 360 -21.91 -10.26 -13.00
C GLU A 360 -22.09 -11.76 -12.81
N ALA A 361 -21.39 -12.38 -11.85
CA ALA A 361 -21.52 -13.80 -11.57
C ALA A 361 -22.90 -14.18 -10.99
N MET A 362 -23.53 -13.29 -10.23
CA MET A 362 -24.92 -13.46 -9.80
C MET A 362 -25.89 -13.36 -10.99
N SER A 363 -25.78 -12.32 -11.82
CA SER A 363 -26.61 -12.14 -13.03
C SER A 363 -26.51 -13.34 -13.97
N ALA A 364 -25.27 -13.79 -14.24
CA ALA A 364 -25.01 -14.94 -15.10
C ALA A 364 -25.54 -16.27 -14.53
N MET A 365 -25.98 -16.33 -13.27
CA MET A 365 -26.62 -17.51 -12.66
C MET A 365 -28.15 -17.48 -12.78
N GLU A 366 -28.76 -16.32 -13.01
CA GLU A 366 -30.19 -16.22 -13.33
C GLU A 366 -30.44 -16.67 -14.78
N ASP A 367 -29.53 -16.33 -15.70
CA ASP A 367 -29.58 -16.72 -17.12
C ASP A 367 -29.07 -18.16 -17.40
N CYS A 368 -28.61 -18.91 -16.39
CA CYS A 368 -27.96 -20.21 -16.58
C CYS A 368 -28.92 -21.39 -16.50
N GLU A 369 -28.97 -22.21 -17.56
CA GLU A 369 -29.69 -23.50 -17.55
C GLU A 369 -29.01 -24.58 -16.68
N GLN A 370 -27.74 -24.39 -16.29
CA GLN A 370 -26.98 -25.35 -15.47
C GLN A 370 -27.10 -25.03 -13.98
N PRO A 371 -27.18 -26.03 -13.08
CA PRO A 371 -27.26 -25.80 -11.65
C PRO A 371 -26.02 -25.06 -11.11
N VAL A 372 -26.18 -24.35 -9.99
CA VAL A 372 -25.10 -23.60 -9.32
C VAL A 372 -23.89 -24.49 -8.99
N LEU A 373 -24.15 -25.77 -8.68
CA LEU A 373 -23.14 -26.79 -8.37
C LEU A 373 -22.45 -27.41 -9.61
N ALA A 374 -22.80 -26.99 -10.83
CA ALA A 374 -22.12 -27.45 -12.04
C ALA A 374 -20.62 -27.06 -12.01
N PRO A 375 -19.68 -27.92 -12.47
CA PRO A 375 -18.24 -27.67 -12.31
C PRO A 375 -17.74 -26.34 -12.90
N ILE A 376 -18.35 -25.87 -14.00
CA ILE A 376 -17.99 -24.59 -14.63
C ILE A 376 -18.47 -23.38 -13.81
N ASN A 377 -19.65 -23.49 -13.19
CA ASN A 377 -20.22 -22.48 -12.30
C ASN A 377 -19.43 -22.41 -10.98
N GLN A 378 -19.15 -23.56 -10.37
CA GLN A 378 -18.32 -23.68 -9.16
C GLN A 378 -16.90 -23.16 -9.39
N TYR A 379 -16.28 -23.39 -10.55
CA TYR A 379 -14.96 -22.84 -10.87
C TYR A 379 -14.92 -21.31 -10.77
N ASN A 380 -15.94 -20.62 -11.29
CA ASN A 380 -16.05 -19.16 -11.19
C ASN A 380 -16.24 -18.71 -9.74
N TRP A 381 -17.17 -19.33 -8.99
CA TRP A 381 -17.44 -18.98 -7.59
C TRP A 381 -16.26 -19.24 -6.65
N LEU A 382 -15.52 -20.34 -6.84
CA LEU A 382 -14.29 -20.63 -6.09
C LEU A 382 -13.17 -19.63 -6.40
N HIS A 383 -13.02 -19.23 -7.67
CA HIS A 383 -12.05 -18.20 -8.07
C HIS A 383 -12.39 -16.83 -7.47
N LEU A 384 -13.67 -16.43 -7.48
CA LEU A 384 -14.15 -15.19 -6.83
C LEU A 384 -13.98 -15.25 -5.31
N SER A 385 -14.29 -16.37 -4.66
CA SER A 385 -14.04 -16.58 -3.23
C SER A 385 -12.58 -16.38 -2.87
N HIS A 386 -11.66 -16.92 -3.66
CA HIS A 386 -10.22 -16.75 -3.45
C HIS A 386 -9.75 -15.32 -3.75
N LEU A 387 -10.25 -14.67 -4.81
CA LEU A 387 -9.96 -13.26 -5.16
C LEU A 387 -10.38 -12.29 -4.04
N VAL A 388 -11.63 -12.38 -3.59
CA VAL A 388 -12.20 -11.54 -2.52
C VAL A 388 -11.44 -11.76 -1.22
N THR A 389 -11.22 -13.03 -0.85
CA THR A 389 -10.43 -13.39 0.34
C THR A 389 -9.02 -12.76 0.26
N TYR A 390 -8.30 -12.93 -0.84
CA TYR A 390 -6.96 -12.35 -1.02
C TYR A 390 -6.97 -10.81 -0.95
N ALA A 391 -7.89 -10.14 -1.65
CA ALA A 391 -7.96 -8.67 -1.71
C ALA A 391 -8.27 -8.03 -0.34
N LEU A 392 -9.06 -8.71 0.49
CA LEU A 392 -9.33 -8.32 1.88
C LEU A 392 -8.15 -8.67 2.81
N LEU A 393 -7.52 -9.84 2.66
CA LEU A 393 -6.34 -10.25 3.46
C LEU A 393 -5.13 -9.33 3.24
N MET A 394 -4.89 -8.88 2.00
CA MET A 394 -3.82 -7.93 1.67
C MET A 394 -4.22 -6.46 1.92
N GLY A 395 -5.44 -6.21 2.40
CA GLY A 395 -5.92 -4.88 2.79
C GLY A 395 -6.15 -3.89 1.65
N HIS A 396 -6.11 -4.32 0.39
CA HIS A 396 -6.47 -3.49 -0.76
C HIS A 396 -7.95 -3.10 -0.70
N CYS A 397 -8.82 -4.09 -0.48
CA CYS A 397 -10.24 -3.94 -0.21
C CYS A 397 -10.51 -3.81 1.30
N THR A 398 -11.66 -3.26 1.71
CA THR A 398 -12.17 -3.41 3.08
C THR A 398 -13.59 -3.98 3.07
N LEU A 399 -13.92 -4.79 4.09
CA LEU A 399 -15.24 -5.41 4.19
C LEU A 399 -16.37 -4.36 4.20
N PHE A 400 -16.19 -3.25 4.93
CA PHE A 400 -17.16 -2.17 4.99
C PHE A 400 -17.46 -1.60 3.61
N GLN A 401 -16.42 -1.24 2.84
CA GLN A 401 -16.59 -0.68 1.50
C GLN A 401 -17.24 -1.70 0.56
N LEU A 402 -16.83 -2.97 0.60
CA LEU A 402 -17.41 -4.04 -0.22
C LEU A 402 -18.90 -4.26 0.07
N LEU A 403 -19.29 -4.38 1.35
CA LEU A 403 -20.68 -4.54 1.77
C LEU A 403 -21.52 -3.31 1.42
N HIS A 404 -21.01 -2.11 1.68
CA HIS A 404 -21.69 -0.84 1.39
C HIS A 404 -21.91 -0.64 -0.11
N MET A 405 -20.97 -1.07 -0.96
CA MET A 405 -21.10 -1.00 -2.42
C MET A 405 -22.00 -2.11 -2.99
N LEU A 406 -22.00 -3.32 -2.42
CA LEU A 406 -22.90 -4.40 -2.86
C LEU A 406 -24.37 -4.18 -2.49
N LEU A 407 -24.65 -3.55 -1.34
CA LEU A 407 -26.01 -3.46 -0.81
C LEU A 407 -27.02 -2.67 -1.69
N PRO A 408 -26.70 -1.52 -2.31
CA PRO A 408 -27.65 -0.82 -3.17
C PRO A 408 -28.00 -1.59 -4.47
N PRO A 409 -27.03 -2.14 -5.23
CA PRO A 409 -27.35 -3.01 -6.37
C PRO A 409 -28.18 -4.23 -5.99
N LEU A 410 -27.86 -4.91 -4.87
CA LEU A 410 -28.63 -6.08 -4.41
C LEU A 410 -30.08 -5.75 -3.99
N ARG A 411 -30.38 -4.49 -3.64
CA ARG A 411 -31.76 -4.03 -3.40
C ARG A 411 -32.53 -3.78 -4.71
N CYS A 412 -31.84 -3.53 -5.81
CA CYS A 412 -32.45 -3.27 -7.13
C CYS A 412 -32.51 -4.52 -8.02
N CYS A 413 -31.52 -5.42 -7.90
CA CYS A 413 -31.39 -6.62 -8.72
C CYS A 413 -31.89 -7.86 -7.95
N GLN A 414 -32.92 -8.53 -8.46
CA GLN A 414 -33.52 -9.71 -7.82
C GLN A 414 -32.73 -11.00 -8.10
N TYR A 415 -31.39 -10.94 -8.02
CA TYR A 415 -30.53 -12.10 -8.25
C TYR A 415 -30.49 -12.98 -6.99
N LEU A 416 -31.13 -14.14 -7.04
CA LEU A 416 -31.42 -15.00 -5.89
C LEU A 416 -30.91 -16.45 -6.05
N HIS A 417 -30.66 -16.94 -7.27
CA HIS A 417 -30.12 -18.29 -7.49
C HIS A 417 -28.73 -18.47 -6.86
N ALA A 418 -27.87 -17.44 -6.97
CA ALA A 418 -26.50 -17.47 -6.45
C ALA A 418 -26.34 -17.01 -4.98
N LYS A 419 -27.43 -16.77 -4.24
CA LYS A 419 -27.39 -16.14 -2.90
C LYS A 419 -26.49 -16.87 -1.88
N GLU A 420 -26.39 -18.20 -2.02
CA GLU A 420 -25.66 -19.07 -1.09
C GLU A 420 -24.14 -19.04 -1.34
N GLU A 421 -23.72 -18.86 -2.60
CA GLU A 421 -22.31 -18.63 -2.95
C GLU A 421 -21.84 -17.25 -2.48
N LEU A 422 -22.67 -16.20 -2.60
CA LEU A 422 -22.36 -14.89 -2.03
C LEU A 422 -22.19 -14.96 -0.50
N MET A 423 -23.07 -15.69 0.20
CA MET A 423 -22.94 -15.93 1.65
C MET A 423 -21.69 -16.76 1.98
N TRP A 424 -21.31 -17.71 1.14
CA TRP A 424 -20.07 -18.48 1.30
C TRP A 424 -18.80 -17.63 1.16
N ILE A 425 -18.77 -16.68 0.22
CA ILE A 425 -17.66 -15.71 0.09
C ILE A 425 -17.55 -14.86 1.36
N LEU A 426 -18.68 -14.31 1.86
CA LEU A 426 -18.67 -13.51 3.09
C LEU A 426 -18.22 -14.32 4.32
N LEU A 427 -18.60 -15.60 4.41
CA LEU A 427 -18.19 -16.50 5.49
C LEU A 427 -16.67 -16.72 5.53
N GLN A 428 -15.97 -16.76 4.39
CA GLN A 428 -14.50 -16.90 4.37
C GLN A 428 -13.83 -15.79 5.17
N TYR A 429 -14.17 -14.54 4.86
CA TYR A 429 -13.58 -13.39 5.53
C TYR A 429 -14.07 -13.25 6.98
N ILE A 430 -15.38 -13.37 7.25
CA ILE A 430 -15.94 -13.19 8.60
C ILE A 430 -15.35 -14.21 9.59
N SER A 431 -15.22 -15.48 9.19
CA SER A 431 -14.63 -16.50 10.05
C SER A 431 -13.14 -16.26 10.34
N TYR A 432 -12.38 -15.72 9.38
CA TYR A 432 -10.97 -15.37 9.57
C TYR A 432 -10.75 -14.09 10.38
N ALA A 433 -11.48 -13.01 10.07
CA ALA A 433 -11.36 -11.71 10.74
C ALA A 433 -11.63 -11.82 12.26
N LYS A 434 -12.62 -12.64 12.64
CA LYS A 434 -12.93 -12.95 14.05
C LYS A 434 -11.76 -13.64 14.78
N SER A 435 -10.95 -14.45 14.08
CA SER A 435 -9.72 -15.04 14.65
C SER A 435 -8.62 -14.00 14.86
N ILE A 436 -8.46 -13.02 13.96
CA ILE A 436 -7.49 -11.92 14.14
C ILE A 436 -7.90 -11.02 15.31
N GLU A 437 -9.18 -10.65 15.40
CA GLU A 437 -9.71 -9.84 16.51
C GLU A 437 -9.38 -10.48 17.87
N LYS A 438 -9.58 -11.80 18.00
CA LYS A 438 -9.25 -12.59 19.19
C LYS A 438 -7.75 -12.63 19.50
N GLN A 439 -6.89 -12.64 18.48
CA GLN A 439 -5.44 -12.61 18.64
C GLN A 439 -4.95 -11.21 19.07
N LEU A 440 -5.48 -10.14 18.48
CA LEU A 440 -5.17 -8.75 18.85
C LEU A 440 -5.58 -8.47 20.31
N ALA A 441 -6.78 -8.90 20.72
CA ALA A 441 -7.26 -8.78 22.10
C ALA A 441 -6.40 -9.55 23.12
N SER A 442 -5.64 -10.56 22.68
CA SER A 442 -4.76 -11.38 23.53
C SER A 442 -3.35 -10.80 23.76
N GLY A 443 -3.03 -9.62 23.19
CA GLY A 443 -1.79 -8.90 23.47
C GLY A 443 -0.51 -9.48 22.84
N SER A 444 -0.62 -10.38 21.87
CA SER A 444 0.56 -10.91 21.15
C SER A 444 1.20 -9.84 20.26
N SER A 445 2.46 -9.49 20.53
CA SER A 445 3.20 -8.41 19.84
C SER A 445 3.64 -8.73 18.40
N THR A 446 3.15 -9.82 17.82
CA THR A 446 3.45 -10.25 16.43
C THR A 446 2.71 -9.45 15.35
N ALA A 447 1.67 -8.68 15.72
CA ALA A 447 0.89 -7.85 14.81
C ALA A 447 1.72 -6.84 13.99
N SER A 448 2.88 -6.41 14.50
CA SER A 448 3.79 -5.47 13.84
C SER A 448 4.46 -6.01 12.57
N VAL A 449 4.44 -7.34 12.35
CA VAL A 449 5.12 -8.00 11.23
C VAL A 449 4.25 -8.07 9.97
N LEU A 450 2.91 -7.96 10.10
CA LEU A 450 1.96 -8.19 9.00
C LEU A 450 1.41 -6.93 8.33
N GLY A 451 1.67 -5.73 8.86
CA GLY A 451 1.28 -4.46 8.23
C GLY A 451 -0.24 -4.21 8.09
N LEU A 452 -1.07 -5.03 8.75
CA LEU A 452 -2.53 -4.94 8.65
C LEU A 452 -3.07 -3.70 9.39
N PRO A 453 -4.08 -3.02 8.84
CA PRO A 453 -4.70 -1.87 9.50
C PRO A 453 -5.49 -2.29 10.74
N SER A 454 -5.60 -1.37 11.71
CA SER A 454 -6.38 -1.55 12.94
C SER A 454 -7.90 -1.73 12.72
N SER A 455 -8.40 -1.56 11.50
CA SER A 455 -9.78 -1.80 11.06
C SER A 455 -10.05 -3.25 10.59
N ALA A 456 -9.21 -4.21 10.98
CA ALA A 456 -9.41 -5.64 10.67
C ALA A 456 -10.40 -6.35 11.63
N GLY A 457 -10.88 -5.66 12.67
CA GLY A 457 -11.94 -6.16 13.56
C GLY A 457 -13.31 -6.15 12.89
N LEU A 458 -14.25 -6.94 13.41
CA LEU A 458 -15.62 -6.97 12.88
C LEU A 458 -16.49 -5.91 13.59
N ASP A 459 -16.36 -4.65 13.18
CA ASP A 459 -17.07 -3.51 13.77
C ASP A 459 -18.61 -3.66 13.72
N THR A 460 -19.33 -2.94 14.58
CA THR A 460 -20.80 -3.02 14.69
C THR A 460 -21.51 -2.73 13.37
N GLU A 461 -21.04 -1.74 12.61
CA GLU A 461 -21.59 -1.35 11.30
C GLU A 461 -21.47 -2.49 10.26
N ASN A 462 -20.34 -3.20 10.25
CA ASN A 462 -20.14 -4.36 9.38
C ASN A 462 -21.14 -5.49 9.68
N ARG A 463 -21.46 -5.71 10.96
CA ARG A 463 -22.45 -6.72 11.40
C ARG A 463 -23.86 -6.35 10.92
N GLU A 464 -24.21 -5.06 10.99
CA GLU A 464 -25.49 -4.57 10.51
C GLU A 464 -25.59 -4.67 8.98
N LEU A 465 -24.56 -4.29 8.23
CA LEU A 465 -24.54 -4.41 6.77
C LEU A 465 -24.70 -5.87 6.30
N VAL A 466 -24.04 -6.83 6.95
CA VAL A 466 -24.24 -8.27 6.68
C VAL A 466 -25.69 -8.71 6.95
N LEU A 467 -26.29 -8.23 8.04
CA LEU A 467 -27.71 -8.46 8.35
C LEU A 467 -28.66 -7.84 7.31
N GLN A 468 -28.38 -6.62 6.85
CA GLN A 468 -29.17 -5.96 5.82
C GLN A 468 -29.09 -6.72 4.48
N ILE A 469 -27.92 -7.24 4.09
CA ILE A 469 -27.77 -8.10 2.90
C ILE A 469 -28.50 -9.44 3.07
N PHE A 470 -28.42 -10.09 4.24
CA PHE A 470 -29.18 -11.32 4.51
C PHE A 470 -30.69 -11.11 4.36
N ASN A 471 -31.23 -10.02 4.91
CA ASN A 471 -32.66 -9.70 4.83
C ASN A 471 -33.12 -9.39 3.39
N VAL A 472 -32.24 -8.89 2.51
CA VAL A 472 -32.52 -8.68 1.09
C VAL A 472 -32.58 -10.01 0.33
N LEU A 473 -31.67 -10.95 0.63
CA LEU A 473 -31.52 -12.21 -0.12
C LEU A 473 -32.44 -13.35 0.35
N TYR A 474 -32.96 -13.33 1.59
CA TYR A 474 -33.71 -14.44 2.18
C TYR A 474 -35.17 -14.09 2.55
N THR A 475 -35.97 -13.89 1.51
CA THR A 475 -37.44 -13.74 1.60
C THR A 475 -38.13 -15.00 2.19
N ASP A 476 -39.38 -14.86 2.64
CA ASP A 476 -40.04 -15.84 3.52
C ASP A 476 -40.19 -17.25 2.95
N ASN A 477 -40.36 -17.37 1.63
CA ASN A 477 -40.54 -18.66 0.95
C ASN A 477 -39.22 -19.39 0.63
N SER A 478 -38.06 -18.77 0.91
CA SER A 478 -36.78 -19.12 0.26
C SER A 478 -35.82 -20.02 1.07
N MET A 479 -36.26 -20.56 2.22
CA MET A 479 -35.40 -21.24 3.22
C MET A 479 -35.99 -22.61 3.65
N ASN A 480 -36.52 -23.38 2.71
CA ASN A 480 -37.24 -24.64 2.98
C ASN A 480 -36.31 -25.87 3.01
N TRP A 481 -35.77 -26.16 4.20
CA TRP A 481 -34.88 -27.28 4.52
C TRP A 481 -35.26 -28.64 3.90
N GLY A 482 -36.55 -28.97 3.82
CA GLY A 482 -37.03 -30.33 3.49
C GLY A 482 -36.83 -30.81 2.05
N ASN A 483 -36.59 -29.91 1.08
CA ASN A 483 -36.59 -30.26 -0.35
C ASN A 483 -35.30 -29.87 -1.11
N SER A 484 -34.37 -29.14 -0.47
CA SER A 484 -33.35 -28.35 -1.20
C SER A 484 -31.89 -28.65 -0.84
N CYS A 485 -31.63 -29.70 -0.05
CA CYS A 485 -30.28 -30.03 0.42
C CYS A 485 -30.11 -31.54 0.58
N SER A 486 -29.20 -32.15 -0.18
CA SER A 486 -28.79 -33.54 0.00
C SER A 486 -27.73 -33.66 1.10
N THR A 487 -27.91 -34.63 1.99
CA THR A 487 -26.87 -35.02 2.96
C THR A 487 -25.70 -35.77 2.32
N GLU A 488 -25.79 -36.15 1.03
CA GLU A 488 -24.75 -36.84 0.28
C GLU A 488 -23.74 -35.88 -0.39
N GLN A 489 -24.05 -34.57 -0.46
CA GLN A 489 -23.19 -33.57 -1.10
C GLN A 489 -22.67 -32.52 -0.11
N PRO A 490 -21.42 -32.65 0.39
CA PRO A 490 -20.84 -31.71 1.34
C PRO A 490 -20.81 -30.25 0.91
N LEU A 491 -20.71 -29.96 -0.40
CA LEU A 491 -20.68 -28.59 -0.91
C LEU A 491 -22.05 -27.93 -0.76
N GLU A 492 -23.11 -28.56 -1.27
CA GLU A 492 -24.50 -28.10 -1.20
C GLU A 492 -24.92 -27.78 0.25
N MET A 493 -24.74 -28.75 1.14
CA MET A 493 -25.09 -28.60 2.56
C MET A 493 -24.33 -27.43 3.22
N VAL A 494 -23.04 -27.25 2.91
CA VAL A 494 -22.26 -26.14 3.48
C VAL A 494 -22.64 -24.77 2.91
N ARG A 495 -22.98 -24.67 1.62
CA ARG A 495 -23.48 -23.42 1.02
C ARG A 495 -24.80 -23.00 1.66
N PHE A 496 -25.74 -23.95 1.80
CA PHE A 496 -27.03 -23.72 2.42
C PHE A 496 -26.90 -23.24 3.89
N PHE A 497 -25.98 -23.83 4.66
CA PHE A 497 -25.73 -23.42 6.06
C PHE A 497 -24.84 -22.17 6.22
N ALA A 498 -24.25 -21.61 5.16
CA ALA A 498 -23.33 -20.48 5.28
C ALA A 498 -23.90 -19.27 6.07
N PRO A 499 -25.18 -18.86 5.91
CA PRO A 499 -25.79 -17.81 6.73
C PRO A 499 -25.86 -18.13 8.24
N ALA A 500 -26.10 -19.40 8.60
CA ALA A 500 -26.12 -19.84 10.00
C ALA A 500 -24.71 -19.86 10.59
N ALA A 501 -23.72 -20.32 9.81
CA ALA A 501 -22.31 -20.28 10.20
C ALA A 501 -21.81 -18.84 10.40
N ILE A 502 -22.19 -17.90 9.53
CA ILE A 502 -21.93 -16.45 9.74
C ILE A 502 -22.50 -16.02 11.09
N TRP A 503 -23.76 -16.34 11.38
CA TRP A 503 -24.42 -15.95 12.63
C TRP A 503 -23.70 -16.47 13.89
N SER A 504 -23.17 -17.70 13.87
CA SER A 504 -22.34 -18.24 14.96
C SER A 504 -21.10 -17.38 15.24
N HIS A 505 -20.42 -16.88 14.20
CA HIS A 505 -19.27 -15.96 14.34
C HIS A 505 -19.71 -14.54 14.76
N LEU A 506 -20.92 -14.10 14.39
CA LEU A 506 -21.48 -12.82 14.83
C LEU A 506 -21.84 -12.83 16.32
N VAL A 507 -22.59 -13.83 16.81
CA VAL A 507 -23.07 -13.87 18.21
C VAL A 507 -21.92 -14.05 19.20
N THR A 508 -20.94 -14.91 18.88
CA THR A 508 -19.76 -15.13 19.74
C THR A 508 -18.88 -13.89 19.92
N SER A 509 -19.08 -12.83 19.13
CA SER A 509 -18.41 -11.54 19.32
C SER A 509 -18.93 -10.72 20.50
N ILE A 510 -20.17 -10.93 20.94
CA ILE A 510 -20.86 -10.03 21.88
C ILE A 510 -20.51 -10.40 23.34
N SER A 511 -20.22 -11.66 23.63
CA SER A 511 -19.94 -12.16 24.98
C SER A 511 -18.47 -12.11 25.40
N ALA A 512 -17.58 -11.50 24.60
CA ALA A 512 -16.13 -11.62 24.76
C ALA A 512 -15.43 -10.41 25.41
N ALA A 513 -16.13 -9.29 25.64
CA ALA A 513 -15.55 -8.06 26.20
C ALA A 513 -15.68 -8.02 27.74
N PRO A 514 -14.57 -8.01 28.51
CA PRO A 514 -14.66 -7.92 29.97
C PRO A 514 -15.00 -6.49 30.41
N GLY A 515 -16.21 -6.29 30.95
CA GLY A 515 -16.61 -5.04 31.61
C GLY A 515 -17.54 -4.11 30.81
N SER A 516 -17.95 -4.47 29.59
CA SER A 516 -19.10 -3.82 28.95
C SER A 516 -20.41 -4.29 29.58
N GLU A 517 -21.40 -3.40 29.67
CA GLU A 517 -22.75 -3.76 30.11
C GLU A 517 -23.36 -4.88 29.24
N GLN A 518 -24.29 -5.66 29.81
CA GLN A 518 -24.94 -6.78 29.11
C GLN A 518 -25.94 -6.27 28.07
N ILE A 519 -25.43 -5.84 26.92
CA ILE A 519 -26.25 -5.60 25.73
C ILE A 519 -26.99 -6.92 25.42
N PRO A 520 -28.34 -6.94 25.39
CA PRO A 520 -29.09 -8.16 25.14
C PRO A 520 -28.72 -8.70 23.76
N GLN A 521 -28.47 -10.00 23.66
CA GLN A 521 -28.10 -10.62 22.39
C GLN A 521 -29.19 -10.35 21.34
N PRO A 522 -28.82 -9.84 20.14
CA PRO A 522 -29.78 -9.74 19.05
C PRO A 522 -30.27 -11.16 18.74
N GLN A 523 -31.58 -11.36 18.77
CA GLN A 523 -32.14 -12.68 18.51
C GLN A 523 -31.92 -13.04 17.03
N PRO A 524 -31.55 -14.29 16.69
CA PRO A 524 -31.51 -14.73 15.31
C PRO A 524 -32.89 -14.52 14.67
N PRO A 525 -32.96 -14.01 13.42
CA PRO A 525 -34.15 -14.12 12.60
C PRO A 525 -34.70 -15.55 12.64
N GLU A 526 -36.00 -15.74 12.85
CA GLU A 526 -36.59 -17.05 13.17
C GLU A 526 -36.27 -18.15 12.13
N LYS A 527 -36.04 -17.74 10.87
CA LYS A 527 -35.56 -18.58 9.77
C LYS A 527 -34.18 -19.19 10.05
N LEU A 528 -33.22 -18.35 10.45
CA LEU A 528 -31.86 -18.78 10.83
C LEU A 528 -31.87 -19.59 12.11
N ARG A 529 -32.74 -19.25 13.05
CA ARG A 529 -32.84 -19.95 14.35
C ARG A 529 -33.05 -21.45 14.16
N LYS A 530 -33.92 -21.88 13.24
CA LYS A 530 -34.14 -23.30 12.93
C LYS A 530 -32.87 -24.03 12.46
N LEU A 531 -32.00 -23.34 11.71
CA LEU A 531 -30.74 -23.90 11.22
C LEU A 531 -29.67 -23.96 12.32
N ILE A 532 -29.63 -22.95 13.20
CA ILE A 532 -28.73 -22.90 14.36
C ILE A 532 -29.15 -23.96 15.39
N ASP A 533 -30.44 -24.04 15.73
CA ASP A 533 -31.00 -25.05 16.63
C ASP A 533 -30.72 -26.47 16.12
N PHE A 534 -30.78 -26.71 14.80
CA PHE A 534 -30.40 -27.99 14.20
C PHE A 534 -28.93 -28.35 14.46
N ILE A 535 -27.99 -27.42 14.19
CA ILE A 535 -26.56 -27.66 14.42
C ILE A 535 -26.27 -27.84 15.91
N GLU A 536 -26.89 -27.04 16.79
CA GLU A 536 -26.69 -27.17 18.24
C GLU A 536 -27.23 -28.49 18.80
N ASN A 537 -28.35 -29.00 18.30
CA ASN A 537 -28.87 -30.30 18.72
C ASN A 537 -27.90 -31.44 18.33
N GLN A 538 -27.30 -31.38 17.13
CA GLN A 538 -26.28 -32.35 16.68
C GLN A 538 -24.98 -32.30 17.52
N LEU A 539 -24.72 -31.21 18.26
CA LEU A 539 -23.60 -31.12 19.20
C LEU A 539 -23.95 -31.64 20.60
N ARG A 540 -25.22 -31.56 21.02
CA ARG A 540 -25.66 -31.90 22.39
C ARG A 540 -25.91 -33.40 22.59
N ASP A 541 -26.36 -34.12 21.58
CA ASP A 541 -26.73 -35.53 21.70
C ASP A 541 -25.54 -36.49 21.50
N ASN A 542 -24.94 -36.93 22.61
CA ASN A 542 -23.82 -37.89 22.64
C ASN A 542 -24.08 -39.25 21.97
N LYS A 543 -25.32 -39.56 21.57
CA LYS A 543 -25.62 -40.75 20.74
C LYS A 543 -25.26 -40.54 19.27
N ASP A 544 -25.33 -39.29 18.81
CA ASP A 544 -25.22 -38.91 17.40
C ASP A 544 -23.84 -38.38 17.01
N GLN A 545 -22.87 -38.40 17.94
CA GLN A 545 -21.44 -38.40 17.57
C GLN A 545 -21.14 -39.49 16.52
N LYS A 546 -21.79 -40.66 16.59
CA LYS A 546 -21.70 -41.73 15.59
C LYS A 546 -22.43 -41.46 14.26
N GLN A 547 -23.25 -40.41 14.19
CA GLN A 547 -23.80 -39.90 12.93
C GLN A 547 -22.86 -38.83 12.36
N LEU A 548 -22.29 -37.96 13.19
CA LEU A 548 -21.27 -36.98 12.82
C LEU A 548 -20.00 -37.65 12.26
N GLU A 549 -19.56 -38.76 12.88
CA GLU A 549 -18.51 -39.66 12.37
C GLU A 549 -18.80 -40.27 11.00
N ARG A 550 -20.07 -40.31 10.57
CA ARG A 550 -20.50 -40.94 9.30
C ARG A 550 -20.90 -39.94 8.22
N ASN A 551 -21.16 -38.68 8.58
CA ASN A 551 -21.64 -37.65 7.67
C ASN A 551 -20.60 -36.52 7.55
N THR A 552 -19.76 -36.61 6.52
CA THR A 552 -18.71 -35.63 6.20
C THR A 552 -19.29 -34.25 5.86
N ALA A 553 -20.51 -34.17 5.33
CA ALA A 553 -21.20 -32.91 5.05
C ALA A 553 -21.57 -32.17 6.35
N LEU A 554 -22.18 -32.88 7.31
CA LEU A 554 -22.49 -32.33 8.64
C LEU A 554 -21.22 -31.94 9.41
N LEU A 555 -20.17 -32.76 9.33
CA LEU A 555 -18.87 -32.47 9.92
C LEU A 555 -18.24 -31.18 9.36
N ALA A 556 -18.37 -30.92 8.05
CA ALA A 556 -17.92 -29.68 7.44
C ALA A 556 -18.73 -28.46 7.91
N VAL A 557 -20.06 -28.59 8.02
CA VAL A 557 -20.93 -27.53 8.59
C VAL A 557 -20.50 -27.17 10.02
N VAL A 558 -20.33 -28.17 10.90
CA VAL A 558 -19.88 -27.97 12.28
C VAL A 558 -18.50 -27.28 12.34
N ALA A 559 -17.55 -27.74 11.51
CA ALA A 559 -16.21 -27.15 11.43
C ALA A 559 -16.23 -25.69 10.98
N ASN A 560 -17.09 -25.33 10.03
CA ASN A 560 -17.22 -23.97 9.52
C ASN A 560 -17.87 -23.02 10.54
N SER A 561 -18.98 -23.44 11.15
CA SER A 561 -19.74 -22.64 12.14
C SER A 561 -18.95 -22.38 13.43
N TYR A 562 -18.16 -23.35 13.90
CA TYR A 562 -17.47 -23.25 15.20
C TYR A 562 -15.94 -23.13 15.12
N SER A 563 -15.36 -22.83 13.94
CA SER A 563 -13.90 -22.67 13.76
C SER A 563 -13.20 -21.70 14.72
N ASN A 564 -13.91 -20.71 15.29
CA ASN A 564 -13.38 -19.77 16.29
C ASN A 564 -13.54 -20.21 17.76
N ASN A 565 -14.33 -21.26 18.01
CA ASN A 565 -14.48 -21.89 19.31
C ASN A 565 -13.54 -23.11 19.40
N HIS A 566 -12.40 -22.93 20.07
CA HIS A 566 -11.33 -23.92 20.11
C HIS A 566 -11.79 -25.25 20.74
N ASP A 567 -12.60 -25.18 21.80
CA ASP A 567 -12.99 -26.37 22.57
C ASP A 567 -13.94 -27.24 21.76
N VAL A 568 -15.00 -26.65 21.18
CA VAL A 568 -15.94 -27.36 20.29
C VAL A 568 -15.23 -27.89 19.03
N PHE A 569 -14.32 -27.13 18.43
CA PHE A 569 -13.57 -27.58 17.26
C PHE A 569 -12.60 -28.74 17.59
N VAL A 570 -11.97 -28.73 18.77
CA VAL A 570 -11.16 -29.85 19.23
C VAL A 570 -12.03 -31.07 19.58
N GLU A 571 -13.15 -30.86 20.27
CA GLU A 571 -14.02 -31.92 20.77
C GLU A 571 -14.74 -32.68 19.67
N HIS A 572 -15.33 -31.96 18.69
CA HIS A 572 -16.18 -32.57 17.65
C HIS A 572 -15.48 -32.74 16.29
N VAL A 573 -14.58 -31.83 15.90
CA VAL A 573 -13.90 -31.91 14.58
C VAL A 573 -12.59 -32.68 14.68
N ASN A 574 -11.67 -32.26 15.57
CA ASN A 574 -10.36 -32.91 15.64
C ASN A 574 -10.44 -34.35 16.18
N ASN A 575 -11.35 -34.65 17.11
CA ASN A 575 -11.53 -36.03 17.59
C ASN A 575 -12.24 -36.95 16.58
N THR A 576 -12.96 -36.40 15.60
CA THR A 576 -13.57 -37.20 14.51
C THR A 576 -12.58 -37.40 13.37
N VAL A 577 -11.93 -36.32 12.90
CA VAL A 577 -11.00 -36.35 11.76
C VAL A 577 -9.72 -37.14 12.07
N PHE A 578 -9.08 -36.91 13.21
CA PHE A 578 -7.72 -37.40 13.40
C PHE A 578 -7.57 -38.90 13.70
N PRO A 579 -8.53 -39.63 14.31
CA PRO A 579 -8.42 -41.09 14.44
C PRO A 579 -8.42 -41.86 13.12
N GLU A 580 -9.04 -41.33 12.06
CA GLU A 580 -8.92 -41.89 10.71
C GLU A 580 -7.52 -41.72 10.12
N LEU A 581 -6.84 -40.62 10.50
CA LEU A 581 -5.52 -40.26 9.99
C LEU A 581 -4.38 -40.87 10.82
N SER A 582 -4.45 -40.90 12.15
CA SER A 582 -3.41 -41.46 13.04
C SER A 582 -3.90 -41.74 14.47
N LYS A 583 -3.36 -42.80 15.08
CA LYS A 583 -3.67 -43.20 16.47
C LYS A 583 -2.90 -42.44 17.56
N VAL A 584 -2.02 -41.51 17.20
CA VAL A 584 -1.22 -40.71 18.15
C VAL A 584 -2.14 -39.76 18.94
N GLY A 585 -2.57 -40.22 20.12
CA GLY A 585 -3.32 -39.41 21.09
C GLY A 585 -4.20 -40.21 22.06
N GLN A 586 -4.67 -41.41 21.70
CA GLN A 586 -5.61 -42.21 22.50
C GLN A 586 -4.95 -42.98 23.67
N GLN A 587 -4.19 -42.28 24.52
CA GLN A 587 -3.72 -42.77 25.82
C GLN A 587 -4.36 -42.04 27.01
N ARG A 588 -5.65 -41.69 26.87
CA ARG A 588 -6.53 -41.40 28.01
C ARG A 588 -7.72 -42.36 27.97
N ASN A 589 -7.73 -43.28 28.93
CA ASN A 589 -8.89 -44.04 29.40
C ASN A 589 -9.54 -45.07 28.45
N GLN A 590 -8.76 -45.86 27.70
CA GLN A 590 -9.26 -47.14 27.14
C GLN A 590 -8.29 -48.30 27.37
N THR A 591 -8.66 -49.20 28.29
CA THR A 591 -7.96 -50.47 28.58
C THR A 591 -8.36 -51.54 27.57
N ILE A 592 -7.80 -51.51 26.36
CA ILE A 592 -8.05 -52.50 25.31
C ILE A 592 -7.06 -53.67 25.45
N SER A 593 -7.56 -54.90 25.41
CA SER A 593 -6.76 -56.13 25.53
C SER A 593 -5.77 -56.31 24.37
N PRO A 594 -4.56 -56.87 24.59
CA PRO A 594 -3.48 -56.92 23.61
C PRO A 594 -3.63 -58.05 22.58
N THR A 595 -4.83 -58.26 22.04
CA THR A 595 -5.19 -59.45 21.24
C THR A 595 -5.19 -59.23 19.72
N ILE A 596 -4.86 -58.03 19.25
CA ILE A 596 -4.53 -57.77 17.84
C ILE A 596 -3.16 -57.11 17.77
N GLN A 597 -2.19 -57.82 17.20
CA GLN A 597 -0.88 -57.27 16.88
C GLN A 597 -1.06 -56.24 15.76
N GLN A 598 -1.10 -54.95 16.10
CA GLN A 598 -1.22 -53.89 15.11
C GLN A 598 0.08 -53.82 14.29
N GLU A 599 0.02 -54.32 13.05
CA GLU A 599 1.17 -54.39 12.16
C GLU A 599 1.74 -53.00 11.87
N LYS A 600 2.94 -52.75 12.41
CA LYS A 600 3.70 -51.53 12.12
C LYS A 600 4.34 -51.71 10.76
N TRP A 601 3.79 -51.02 9.76
CA TRP A 601 4.33 -51.06 8.41
C TRP A 601 5.79 -50.60 8.43
N THR A 602 6.67 -51.51 8.01
CA THR A 602 8.10 -51.29 7.92
C THR A 602 8.44 -50.97 6.48
N LEU A 603 8.67 -49.68 6.21
CA LEU A 603 9.05 -49.14 4.92
C LEU A 603 10.49 -49.58 4.57
N PRO A 604 10.92 -49.39 3.30
CA PRO A 604 12.33 -49.50 2.93
C PRO A 604 13.25 -48.73 3.89
N CYS A 605 14.49 -49.21 4.02
CA CYS A 605 15.47 -48.75 5.00
C CYS A 605 15.09 -48.99 6.49
N GLY A 606 14.04 -49.79 6.78
CA GLY A 606 13.69 -50.23 8.14
C GLY A 606 12.84 -49.25 8.95
N ARG A 607 12.42 -48.14 8.33
CA ARG A 607 11.56 -47.08 8.91
C ARG A 607 10.18 -47.62 9.29
N LYS A 608 9.60 -47.17 10.40
CA LYS A 608 8.30 -47.65 10.91
C LYS A 608 7.25 -46.53 10.92
N THR A 609 6.09 -46.80 10.33
CA THR A 609 4.93 -45.89 10.25
C THR A 609 3.63 -46.59 10.68
N GLU A 610 2.54 -45.83 10.79
CA GLU A 610 1.19 -46.34 11.06
C GLU A 610 0.45 -46.64 9.74
N PRO A 611 -0.31 -47.75 9.63
CA PRO A 611 -0.87 -48.24 8.37
C PRO A 611 -2.14 -47.50 7.89
N PHE A 612 -2.18 -46.17 8.01
CA PHE A 612 -3.30 -45.35 7.54
C PHE A 612 -3.00 -44.75 6.16
N LEU A 613 -3.81 -45.11 5.16
CA LEU A 613 -3.66 -44.68 3.76
C LEU A 613 -4.72 -43.68 3.28
N ARG A 614 -5.94 -43.65 3.85
CA ARG A 614 -7.01 -42.75 3.41
C ARG A 614 -6.77 -41.34 3.96
N ALA A 615 -6.22 -40.47 3.14
CA ALA A 615 -6.12 -39.04 3.41
C ALA A 615 -7.46 -38.32 3.19
N LEU A 616 -7.61 -37.14 3.79
CA LEU A 616 -8.81 -36.29 3.65
C LEU A 616 -9.20 -36.06 2.20
N GLU A 617 -10.49 -36.25 1.90
CA GLU A 617 -11.04 -36.16 0.55
C GLU A 617 -11.18 -34.70 0.11
N LEU A 618 -10.90 -34.42 -1.16
CA LEU A 618 -10.88 -33.04 -1.67
C LEU A 618 -12.25 -32.37 -1.55
N THR A 619 -13.33 -33.10 -1.83
CA THR A 619 -14.72 -32.65 -1.64
C THR A 619 -15.01 -32.17 -0.22
N PHE A 620 -14.46 -32.82 0.81
CA PHE A 620 -14.57 -32.37 2.20
C PHE A 620 -13.72 -31.11 2.44
N LEU A 621 -12.49 -31.06 1.93
CA LEU A 621 -11.60 -29.90 2.09
C LEU A 621 -12.13 -28.65 1.37
N ASP A 622 -12.73 -28.79 0.18
CA ASP A 622 -13.35 -27.70 -0.59
C ASP A 622 -14.66 -27.19 0.05
N SER A 623 -15.28 -28.04 0.89
CA SER A 623 -16.39 -27.69 1.78
C SER A 623 -15.95 -27.05 3.11
N LEU A 624 -14.66 -26.82 3.35
CA LEU A 624 -14.19 -26.11 4.54
C LEU A 624 -13.84 -24.64 4.24
N THR A 625 -14.13 -23.75 5.19
CA THR A 625 -13.68 -22.36 5.08
C THR A 625 -12.17 -22.27 5.19
N PHE A 626 -11.58 -21.21 4.64
CA PHE A 626 -10.16 -20.88 4.82
C PHE A 626 -9.70 -21.01 6.28
N HIS A 627 -10.48 -20.48 7.23
CA HIS A 627 -10.16 -20.58 8.66
C HIS A 627 -10.28 -22.02 9.21
N ALA A 628 -11.29 -22.80 8.82
CA ALA A 628 -11.40 -24.20 9.23
C ALA A 628 -10.26 -25.07 8.68
N LYS A 629 -9.90 -24.89 7.39
CA LYS A 629 -8.69 -25.49 6.78
C LYS A 629 -7.44 -25.11 7.58
N ARG A 630 -7.29 -23.84 7.96
CA ARG A 630 -6.16 -23.32 8.76
C ARG A 630 -6.04 -23.99 10.12
N GLN A 631 -7.15 -24.17 10.84
CA GLN A 631 -7.15 -24.86 12.14
C GLN A 631 -6.76 -26.34 12.00
N LEU A 632 -7.32 -27.07 11.02
CA LEU A 632 -6.93 -28.46 10.74
C LEU A 632 -5.44 -28.58 10.35
N TYR A 633 -4.96 -27.70 9.47
CA TYR A 633 -3.55 -27.66 9.06
C TYR A 633 -2.63 -27.43 10.26
N ASN A 634 -2.88 -26.38 11.04
CA ASN A 634 -2.04 -26.06 12.20
C ASN A 634 -2.06 -27.18 13.24
N TYR A 635 -3.20 -27.84 13.47
CA TYR A 635 -3.29 -28.97 14.40
C TYR A 635 -2.57 -30.23 13.87
N ALA A 636 -2.73 -30.56 12.59
CA ALA A 636 -2.01 -31.66 11.93
C ALA A 636 -0.50 -31.45 11.96
N LEU A 637 -0.05 -30.26 11.57
CA LEU A 637 1.35 -29.84 11.54
C LEU A 637 1.98 -29.89 12.95
N ASN A 638 1.26 -29.40 13.97
CA ASN A 638 1.69 -29.50 15.36
C ASN A 638 1.78 -30.95 15.87
N ARG A 639 0.89 -31.86 15.45
CA ARG A 639 1.02 -33.30 15.76
C ARG A 639 2.28 -33.89 15.13
N VAL A 640 2.58 -33.55 13.87
CA VAL A 640 3.79 -34.03 13.18
C VAL A 640 5.07 -33.53 13.86
N PHE A 641 5.18 -32.23 14.19
CA PHE A 641 6.40 -31.73 14.85
C PHE A 641 6.56 -32.26 16.29
N LYS A 642 5.48 -32.45 17.05
CA LYS A 642 5.52 -33.02 18.42
C LYS A 642 6.01 -34.48 18.49
N LEU A 643 6.02 -35.20 17.37
CA LEU A 643 6.61 -36.55 17.30
C LEU A 643 8.15 -36.54 17.21
N ILE A 644 8.75 -35.41 16.82
CA ILE A 644 10.10 -35.39 16.22
C ILE A 644 11.01 -34.31 16.82
N LEU A 645 10.50 -33.10 17.12
CA LEU A 645 11.24 -32.07 17.85
C LEU A 645 10.92 -32.10 19.35
N PRO A 646 11.92 -31.87 20.23
CA PRO A 646 11.66 -31.61 21.63
C PRO A 646 10.96 -30.25 21.80
N PRO A 647 10.14 -30.05 22.86
CA PRO A 647 9.49 -28.76 23.10
C PRO A 647 10.54 -27.67 23.40
N LEU A 648 10.67 -26.72 22.48
CA LEU A 648 11.51 -25.54 22.65
C LEU A 648 10.87 -24.58 23.67
N GLY A 649 11.23 -24.79 24.94
CA GLY A 649 10.86 -23.91 26.04
C GLY A 649 9.74 -24.45 26.92
N HIS A 650 10.10 -25.27 27.90
CA HIS A 650 9.86 -24.94 29.32
C HIS A 650 10.77 -25.80 30.22
N GLN A 651 11.32 -25.21 31.28
CA GLN A 651 12.09 -25.94 32.29
C GLN A 651 11.15 -26.74 33.19
N GLN A 652 10.92 -28.02 32.88
CA GLN A 652 10.47 -28.99 33.89
C GLN A 652 11.06 -30.38 33.60
N GLN A 653 11.75 -30.91 34.60
CA GLN A 653 12.41 -32.21 34.52
C GLN A 653 11.37 -33.32 34.71
N GLN A 654 11.00 -34.01 33.64
CA GLN A 654 10.42 -35.36 33.72
C GLN A 654 11.31 -36.33 32.91
N PRO A 655 11.50 -37.57 33.39
CA PRO A 655 12.45 -38.51 32.79
C PRO A 655 11.99 -38.99 31.41
N LEU A 656 12.89 -38.92 30.42
CA LEU A 656 12.63 -39.25 29.01
C LEU A 656 12.41 -40.77 28.80
N SER A 657 11.24 -41.25 29.18
CA SER A 657 10.82 -42.65 29.00
C SER A 657 10.11 -42.84 27.66
N SER A 658 10.84 -43.41 26.69
CA SER A 658 10.31 -43.86 25.38
C SER A 658 9.71 -42.78 24.46
N HIS A 659 10.52 -41.81 24.02
CA HIS A 659 10.27 -41.20 22.70
C HIS A 659 10.37 -42.29 21.62
N ILE A 660 9.23 -42.82 21.19
CA ILE A 660 9.18 -43.79 20.09
C ILE A 660 9.27 -42.99 18.79
N PHE A 661 10.49 -42.86 18.25
CA PHE A 661 10.72 -42.27 16.93
C PHE A 661 9.91 -43.04 15.88
N ARG A 662 8.86 -42.40 15.36
CA ARG A 662 7.96 -42.91 14.32
C ARG A 662 7.80 -41.84 13.25
N LEU A 663 7.73 -42.26 12.01
CA LEU A 663 7.18 -41.39 10.97
C LEU A 663 5.66 -41.25 11.16
N PRO A 664 5.08 -40.09 10.83
CA PRO A 664 3.63 -39.95 10.72
C PRO A 664 3.07 -40.92 9.67
N SER A 665 1.75 -41.13 9.69
CA SER A 665 1.06 -41.95 8.70
C SER A 665 1.07 -41.31 7.31
N PRO A 666 1.04 -42.11 6.23
CA PRO A 666 0.84 -41.60 4.87
C PRO A 666 -0.42 -40.73 4.73
N ALA A 667 -1.54 -41.15 5.35
CA ALA A 667 -2.80 -40.41 5.35
C ALA A 667 -2.66 -38.98 5.91
N LEU A 668 -1.96 -38.80 7.04
CA LEU A 668 -1.74 -37.49 7.65
C LEU A 668 -0.86 -36.59 6.77
N VAL A 669 0.20 -37.15 6.18
CA VAL A 669 1.15 -36.41 5.33
C VAL A 669 0.51 -35.95 4.01
N GLU A 670 -0.22 -36.83 3.35
CA GLU A 670 -0.98 -36.52 2.13
C GLU A 670 -2.11 -35.51 2.43
N SER A 671 -2.75 -35.56 3.61
CA SER A 671 -3.74 -34.56 4.03
C SER A 671 -3.11 -33.17 4.25
N ILE A 672 -1.92 -33.11 4.88
CA ILE A 672 -1.15 -31.87 5.04
C ILE A 672 -0.76 -31.28 3.68
N ALA A 673 -0.37 -32.12 2.70
CA ALA A 673 -0.09 -31.67 1.35
C ALA A 673 -1.32 -31.07 0.65
N ARG A 674 -2.49 -31.71 0.77
CA ARG A 674 -3.75 -31.19 0.19
C ARG A 674 -4.17 -29.86 0.81
N LEU A 675 -4.03 -29.72 2.13
CA LEU A 675 -4.27 -28.45 2.82
C LEU A 675 -3.31 -27.34 2.35
N LEU A 676 -2.00 -27.63 2.24
CA LEU A 676 -1.00 -26.68 1.73
C LEU A 676 -1.24 -26.28 0.26
N LEU A 677 -1.77 -27.19 -0.56
CA LEU A 677 -2.11 -26.94 -1.96
C LEU A 677 -3.39 -26.11 -2.15
N SER A 678 -4.21 -25.91 -1.11
CA SER A 678 -5.29 -24.92 -1.17
C SER A 678 -4.72 -23.52 -1.36
N THR A 679 -5.27 -22.77 -2.32
CA THR A 679 -4.67 -21.51 -2.78
C THR A 679 -4.58 -20.47 -1.67
N GLU A 680 -5.55 -20.48 -0.77
CA GLU A 680 -5.71 -19.57 0.37
C GLU A 680 -4.63 -19.79 1.45
N LEU A 681 -4.27 -21.04 1.77
CA LEU A 681 -3.26 -21.37 2.79
C LEU A 681 -1.82 -21.23 2.28
N CYS A 682 -1.61 -21.33 0.96
CA CYS A 682 -0.29 -21.32 0.34
C CYS A 682 0.55 -20.10 0.72
N ASP A 683 -0.06 -18.91 0.83
CA ASP A 683 0.65 -17.65 1.06
C ASP A 683 1.07 -17.44 2.52
N GLN A 684 0.16 -17.62 3.48
CA GLN A 684 0.46 -17.36 4.89
C GLN A 684 1.16 -18.54 5.58
N ASP A 685 0.71 -19.77 5.34
CA ASP A 685 1.13 -20.94 6.11
C ASP A 685 2.12 -21.87 5.37
N GLY A 686 2.26 -21.69 4.05
CA GLY A 686 3.38 -22.23 3.30
C GLY A 686 4.73 -21.69 3.80
N ALA A 687 4.78 -20.43 4.25
CA ALA A 687 5.94 -19.83 4.90
C ALA A 687 6.27 -20.52 6.24
N ASN A 688 5.26 -20.95 7.00
CA ASN A 688 5.45 -21.71 8.24
C ASN A 688 6.01 -23.12 7.96
N PHE A 689 5.47 -23.84 6.97
CA PHE A 689 6.03 -25.12 6.51
C PHE A 689 7.49 -24.99 6.08
N PHE A 690 7.80 -23.96 5.30
CA PHE A 690 9.16 -23.64 4.87
C PHE A 690 10.08 -23.34 6.05
N TYR A 691 9.67 -22.47 6.98
CA TYR A 691 10.45 -22.11 8.16
C TYR A 691 10.83 -23.35 8.98
N HIS A 692 9.88 -24.25 9.25
CA HIS A 692 10.17 -25.49 9.97
C HIS A 692 11.09 -26.43 9.18
N THR A 693 10.92 -26.55 7.86
CA THR A 693 11.86 -27.31 7.01
C THR A 693 13.27 -26.72 7.10
N LEU A 694 13.39 -25.40 7.05
CA LEU A 694 14.63 -24.63 7.18
C LEU A 694 15.27 -24.74 8.59
N LEU A 695 14.47 -25.03 9.63
CA LEU A 695 14.96 -25.41 10.96
C LEU A 695 15.48 -26.86 11.00
N THR A 696 14.78 -27.83 10.38
CA THR A 696 15.27 -29.22 10.32
C THR A 696 16.57 -29.38 9.51
N LEU A 697 16.84 -28.45 8.58
CA LEU A 697 18.11 -28.31 7.87
C LEU A 697 19.25 -27.71 8.71
N LYS A 698 19.02 -27.26 9.96
CA LYS A 698 20.09 -26.80 10.86
C LYS A 698 20.66 -27.98 11.67
N PRO A 699 21.98 -28.16 11.73
CA PRO A 699 22.58 -29.13 12.65
C PRO A 699 22.38 -28.68 14.10
N VAL A 700 21.97 -29.62 14.96
CA VAL A 700 21.82 -29.41 16.41
C VAL A 700 23.14 -29.77 17.10
N GLN A 701 23.64 -28.89 17.97
CA GLN A 701 24.82 -29.16 18.78
C GLN A 701 24.46 -30.18 19.89
N ASN A 702 25.34 -31.15 20.14
CA ASN A 702 25.16 -32.24 21.11
C ASN A 702 23.90 -33.11 20.89
N GLU A 703 23.59 -33.42 19.62
CA GLU A 703 22.51 -34.33 19.24
C GLU A 703 22.86 -35.80 19.49
N SER A 704 21.92 -36.60 20.00
CA SER A 704 22.10 -38.05 20.16
C SER A 704 21.82 -38.81 18.86
N GLN A 705 22.44 -39.97 18.65
CA GLN A 705 22.32 -40.75 17.41
C GLN A 705 20.85 -41.04 17.01
N ASN A 706 19.98 -41.30 17.98
CA ASN A 706 18.56 -41.55 17.71
C ASN A 706 17.80 -40.28 17.30
N MET A 707 18.13 -39.12 17.86
CA MET A 707 17.58 -37.82 17.44
C MET A 707 18.05 -37.47 16.02
N PHE A 708 19.35 -37.68 15.73
CA PHE A 708 19.94 -37.45 14.41
C PHE A 708 19.24 -38.30 13.32
N LEU A 709 19.05 -39.59 13.58
CA LEU A 709 18.32 -40.48 12.67
C LEU A 709 16.87 -40.03 12.45
N ALA A 710 16.15 -39.66 13.52
CA ALA A 710 14.78 -39.20 13.44
C ALA A 710 14.64 -37.86 12.68
N ARG A 711 15.57 -36.90 12.88
CA ARG A 711 15.59 -35.65 12.11
C ARG A 711 15.85 -35.91 10.63
N ASN A 712 16.74 -36.85 10.30
CA ASN A 712 17.04 -37.20 8.91
C ASN A 712 15.87 -37.92 8.22
N ASP A 713 15.21 -38.86 8.91
CA ASP A 713 14.01 -39.52 8.40
C ASP A 713 12.85 -38.54 8.20
N PHE A 714 12.74 -37.53 9.07
CA PHE A 714 11.76 -36.46 8.89
C PHE A 714 12.11 -35.49 7.76
N LEU A 715 13.39 -35.12 7.61
CA LEU A 715 13.84 -34.31 6.49
C LEU A 715 13.63 -35.05 5.16
N ALA A 716 13.81 -36.38 5.12
CA ALA A 716 13.44 -37.21 3.96
C ALA A 716 11.97 -37.00 3.57
N LEU A 717 11.06 -37.08 4.55
CA LEU A 717 9.63 -36.91 4.36
C LEU A 717 9.27 -35.52 3.82
N LEU A 718 9.90 -34.45 4.35
CA LEU A 718 9.68 -33.07 3.88
C LEU A 718 10.19 -32.87 2.44
N LEU A 719 11.34 -33.46 2.09
CA LEU A 719 11.89 -33.41 0.74
C LEU A 719 11.05 -34.24 -0.24
N GLU A 720 10.55 -35.42 0.16
CA GLU A 720 9.60 -36.20 -0.65
C GLU A 720 8.30 -35.40 -0.88
N LEU A 721 7.78 -34.68 0.12
CA LEU A 721 6.61 -33.81 -0.02
C LEU A 721 6.84 -32.68 -1.04
N LEU A 722 8.00 -32.02 -0.98
CA LEU A 722 8.40 -30.97 -1.93
C LEU A 722 8.57 -31.52 -3.35
N ASN A 723 9.16 -32.71 -3.50
CA ASN A 723 9.43 -33.32 -4.80
C ASN A 723 8.19 -33.93 -5.49
N PHE A 724 7.22 -34.44 -4.72
CA PHE A 724 6.10 -35.24 -5.27
C PHE A 724 4.70 -34.68 -5.01
N ARG A 725 4.56 -33.58 -4.25
CA ARG A 725 3.27 -32.90 -4.02
C ARG A 725 3.34 -31.38 -4.15
N LEU A 726 4.30 -30.73 -3.50
CA LEU A 726 4.33 -29.27 -3.35
C LEU A 726 5.15 -28.54 -4.43
N GLN A 727 5.32 -29.12 -5.62
CA GLN A 727 6.21 -28.62 -6.68
C GLN A 727 5.94 -27.15 -7.07
N ASN A 728 4.66 -26.75 -7.13
CA ASN A 728 4.24 -25.38 -7.48
C ASN A 728 4.50 -24.36 -6.36
N ILE A 729 4.55 -24.83 -5.11
CA ILE A 729 4.72 -24.00 -3.91
C ILE A 729 6.21 -23.85 -3.59
N GLY A 730 6.94 -24.98 -3.56
CA GLY A 730 8.34 -25.01 -3.11
C GLY A 730 9.34 -24.28 -4.00
N PHE A 731 8.97 -24.00 -5.25
CA PHE A 731 9.87 -23.47 -6.28
C PHE A 731 9.27 -22.29 -7.08
N GLY A 732 7.98 -22.02 -6.91
CA GLY A 732 7.22 -21.03 -7.67
C GLY A 732 7.26 -19.60 -7.11
N TRP A 733 6.36 -18.77 -7.64
CA TRP A 733 6.24 -17.33 -7.44
C TRP A 733 6.00 -16.84 -6.00
N LYS A 734 5.37 -17.65 -5.15
CA LYS A 734 4.86 -17.23 -3.83
C LYS A 734 5.92 -17.26 -2.72
N TRP A 735 7.11 -17.79 -2.99
CA TRP A 735 8.25 -17.69 -2.07
C TRP A 735 9.19 -16.56 -2.51
N ASP A 736 9.57 -15.69 -1.58
CA ASP A 736 10.63 -14.71 -1.83
C ASP A 736 11.90 -15.39 -2.37
N PHE A 737 12.55 -14.69 -3.31
CA PHE A 737 13.76 -15.16 -3.96
C PHE A 737 14.93 -15.33 -2.98
N GLY A 738 15.12 -14.42 -2.03
CA GLY A 738 16.15 -14.52 -0.99
C GLY A 738 15.98 -15.76 -0.11
N ASN A 739 14.73 -16.07 0.27
CA ASN A 739 14.39 -17.30 0.98
C ASN A 739 14.64 -18.56 0.12
N ARG A 740 14.22 -18.56 -1.15
CA ARG A 740 14.49 -19.66 -2.11
C ARG A 740 15.99 -19.94 -2.27
N ILE A 741 16.83 -18.92 -2.44
CA ILE A 741 18.29 -19.07 -2.49
C ILE A 741 18.85 -19.60 -1.16
N THR A 742 18.40 -19.07 -0.03
CA THR A 742 18.84 -19.50 1.31
C THR A 742 18.54 -20.98 1.57
N PHE A 743 17.46 -21.52 1.00
CA PHE A 743 17.10 -22.94 1.06
C PHE A 743 18.06 -23.82 0.24
N ILE A 744 18.28 -23.46 -1.03
CA ILE A 744 19.24 -24.15 -1.93
C ILE A 744 20.61 -24.24 -1.27
N LEU A 745 21.11 -23.12 -0.74
CA LEU A 745 22.43 -23.06 -0.14
C LEU A 745 22.53 -23.99 1.08
N LYS A 746 21.51 -24.04 1.95
CA LYS A 746 21.49 -24.97 3.10
C LYS A 746 21.33 -26.44 2.71
N ILE A 747 20.61 -26.75 1.63
CA ILE A 747 20.55 -28.11 1.06
C ILE A 747 21.95 -28.55 0.60
N ILE A 748 22.67 -27.68 -0.11
CA ILE A 748 24.03 -27.96 -0.60
C ILE A 748 25.03 -28.02 0.56
N ASP A 749 24.94 -27.11 1.53
CA ASP A 749 25.78 -27.12 2.73
C ASP A 749 25.52 -28.40 3.56
N GLN A 750 24.28 -28.91 3.64
CA GLN A 750 23.98 -30.22 4.26
C GLN A 750 24.57 -31.41 3.47
N LEU A 751 24.46 -31.42 2.14
CA LEU A 751 25.13 -32.43 1.30
C LEU A 751 26.64 -32.48 1.55
N LEU A 752 27.27 -31.32 1.79
CA LEU A 752 28.70 -31.19 2.09
C LEU A 752 29.08 -31.64 3.51
N HIS A 753 28.27 -31.32 4.53
CA HIS A 753 28.60 -31.59 5.93
C HIS A 753 28.36 -33.05 6.37
N ASN A 754 27.58 -33.84 5.61
CA ASN A 754 27.30 -35.25 5.92
C ASN A 754 28.52 -36.21 5.81
N LYS A 755 29.74 -35.70 5.55
CA LYS A 755 30.96 -36.51 5.41
C LYS A 755 31.48 -37.16 6.70
N ASN A 756 31.10 -36.67 7.89
CA ASN A 756 31.64 -37.19 9.17
C ASN A 756 31.05 -38.57 9.59
N ILE A 757 30.61 -39.40 8.63
CA ILE A 757 29.89 -40.66 8.88
C ILE A 757 30.44 -41.82 8.03
N GLU A 758 31.77 -41.88 7.86
CA GLU A 758 32.48 -43.03 7.27
C GLU A 758 32.43 -44.30 8.17
N GLN A 759 31.74 -44.24 9.31
CA GLN A 759 31.69 -45.30 10.34
C GLN A 759 30.30 -45.88 10.63
N SER A 760 29.25 -45.61 9.82
CA SER A 760 27.94 -46.29 9.97
C SER A 760 27.38 -46.83 8.66
N PRO A 761 27.07 -48.14 8.55
CA PRO A 761 26.54 -48.75 7.33
C PRO A 761 25.01 -48.60 7.27
N MET A 762 24.51 -47.40 6.91
CA MET A 762 23.07 -47.12 6.86
C MET A 762 22.61 -46.63 5.46
N PRO A 763 21.69 -47.34 4.77
CA PRO A 763 21.23 -46.96 3.43
C PRO A 763 20.41 -45.66 3.39
N SER A 764 19.93 -45.18 4.55
CA SER A 764 19.22 -43.90 4.67
C SER A 764 20.05 -42.70 4.23
N ILE A 765 21.38 -42.72 4.39
CA ILE A 765 22.26 -41.61 3.98
C ILE A 765 22.28 -41.46 2.45
N ILE A 766 22.30 -42.58 1.72
CA ILE A 766 22.26 -42.59 0.26
C ILE A 766 20.89 -42.10 -0.26
N GLN A 767 19.80 -42.56 0.37
CA GLN A 767 18.44 -42.06 0.07
C GLN A 767 18.34 -40.54 0.31
N MET A 768 18.92 -40.03 1.41
CA MET A 768 18.94 -38.59 1.70
C MET A 768 19.69 -37.78 0.66
N ALA A 769 20.87 -38.24 0.22
CA ALA A 769 21.60 -37.58 -0.85
C ALA A 769 20.78 -37.51 -2.15
N GLN A 770 20.17 -38.63 -2.56
CA GLN A 770 19.32 -38.68 -3.76
C GLN A 770 18.10 -37.76 -3.66
N LEU A 771 17.45 -37.65 -2.50
CA LEU A 771 16.32 -36.73 -2.29
C LEU A 771 16.76 -35.26 -2.35
N LEU A 772 17.91 -34.91 -1.76
CA LEU A 772 18.48 -33.57 -1.82
C LEU A 772 18.84 -33.19 -3.27
N GLU A 773 19.45 -34.10 -4.04
CA GLU A 773 19.74 -33.91 -5.47
C GLU A 773 18.46 -33.76 -6.31
N GLN A 774 17.44 -34.59 -6.09
CA GLN A 774 16.14 -34.46 -6.75
C GLN A 774 15.48 -33.11 -6.44
N THR A 775 15.59 -32.62 -5.20
CA THR A 775 15.07 -31.32 -4.79
C THR A 775 15.73 -30.17 -5.55
N LEU A 776 17.05 -30.23 -5.75
CA LEU A 776 17.81 -29.25 -6.55
C LEU A 776 17.46 -29.34 -8.05
N LEU A 777 17.22 -30.55 -8.56
CA LEU A 777 16.76 -30.76 -9.93
C LEU A 777 15.32 -30.23 -10.15
N ARG A 778 14.41 -30.40 -9.18
CA ARG A 778 13.05 -29.83 -9.22
C ARG A 778 13.07 -28.31 -9.11
N PHE A 779 13.92 -27.73 -8.26
CA PHE A 779 14.16 -26.28 -8.25
C PHE A 779 14.52 -25.79 -9.67
N ALA A 780 15.52 -26.40 -10.31
CA ALA A 780 15.96 -26.06 -11.66
C ALA A 780 14.94 -26.38 -12.79
N GLN A 781 13.80 -27.00 -12.46
CA GLN A 781 12.69 -27.26 -13.37
C GLN A 781 11.53 -26.27 -13.18
N CYS A 782 11.22 -25.92 -11.93
CA CYS A 782 10.00 -25.18 -11.57
C CYS A 782 10.23 -23.69 -11.26
N THR A 783 11.47 -23.25 -11.04
CA THR A 783 11.79 -21.82 -10.81
C THR A 783 11.67 -21.00 -12.10
N PHE A 784 11.12 -19.80 -11.99
CA PHE A 784 10.96 -18.86 -13.10
C PHE A 784 12.29 -18.53 -13.82
N PRO A 785 12.29 -18.36 -15.16
CA PRO A 785 13.49 -18.03 -15.95
C PRO A 785 14.37 -16.91 -15.37
N ASN A 786 13.75 -15.81 -14.92
CA ASN A 786 14.42 -14.62 -14.38
C ASN A 786 15.21 -14.98 -13.11
N ASP A 787 14.50 -15.55 -12.14
CA ASP A 787 15.02 -16.01 -10.85
C ASP A 787 16.09 -17.08 -11.03
N LEU A 788 15.92 -17.98 -12.01
CA LEU A 788 16.84 -19.09 -12.28
C LEU A 788 18.20 -18.60 -12.83
N ILE A 789 18.22 -17.53 -13.61
CA ILE A 789 19.45 -16.86 -14.05
C ILE A 789 20.21 -16.32 -12.83
N ILE A 790 19.53 -15.55 -11.97
CA ILE A 790 20.15 -14.96 -10.76
C ILE A 790 20.61 -16.08 -9.80
N ALA A 791 19.81 -17.13 -9.63
CA ALA A 791 20.15 -18.30 -8.82
C ALA A 791 21.40 -19.01 -9.32
N SER A 792 21.52 -19.20 -10.65
CA SER A 792 22.70 -19.82 -11.24
C SER A 792 23.97 -19.02 -10.96
N ALA A 793 23.92 -17.68 -11.06
CA ALA A 793 25.05 -16.82 -10.72
C ALA A 793 25.46 -16.94 -9.25
N VAL A 794 24.51 -16.88 -8.31
CA VAL A 794 24.78 -16.97 -6.86
C VAL A 794 25.29 -18.35 -6.42
N VAL A 795 24.89 -19.42 -7.12
CA VAL A 795 25.41 -20.78 -6.85
C VAL A 795 26.80 -20.99 -7.47
N LEU A 796 27.07 -20.43 -8.67
CA LEU A 796 28.34 -20.62 -9.38
C LEU A 796 29.51 -19.81 -8.80
N THR A 797 29.26 -18.66 -8.15
CA THR A 797 30.33 -17.91 -7.44
C THR A 797 30.90 -18.69 -6.24
N LYS A 798 30.14 -19.63 -5.66
CA LYS A 798 30.60 -20.49 -4.57
C LYS A 798 31.42 -21.67 -5.11
N THR A 799 32.72 -21.43 -5.31
CA THR A 799 33.70 -22.38 -5.86
C THR A 799 33.75 -23.76 -5.17
N TYR A 800 33.28 -23.88 -3.92
CA TYR A 800 33.21 -25.14 -3.20
C TYR A 800 32.08 -26.06 -3.70
N ILE A 801 30.97 -25.49 -4.18
CA ILE A 801 29.81 -26.23 -4.72
C ILE A 801 30.17 -26.88 -6.06
N VAL A 802 30.84 -26.11 -6.93
CA VAL A 802 31.28 -26.54 -8.27
C VAL A 802 32.21 -27.75 -8.21
N LYS A 803 33.05 -27.84 -7.16
CA LYS A 803 33.96 -28.97 -6.93
C LYS A 803 33.28 -30.23 -6.36
N PHE A 804 32.10 -30.10 -5.77
CA PHE A 804 31.41 -31.20 -5.08
C PHE A 804 30.33 -31.86 -5.93
N SER A 805 29.57 -31.06 -6.70
CA SER A 805 28.40 -31.54 -7.45
C SER A 805 28.35 -30.96 -8.87
N PRO A 806 29.31 -31.32 -9.75
CA PRO A 806 29.47 -30.69 -11.06
C PRO A 806 28.23 -30.83 -11.96
N GLU A 807 27.51 -31.95 -11.90
CA GLU A 807 26.30 -32.16 -12.69
C GLU A 807 25.12 -31.27 -12.22
N ILE A 808 25.03 -30.90 -10.94
CA ILE A 808 24.02 -29.95 -10.46
C ILE A 808 24.32 -28.55 -11.02
N CYS A 809 25.59 -28.11 -10.96
CA CYS A 809 26.04 -26.87 -11.59
C CYS A 809 25.80 -26.87 -13.10
N ARG A 810 26.05 -28.00 -13.78
CA ARG A 810 25.81 -28.18 -15.21
C ARG A 810 24.32 -28.07 -15.56
N ILE A 811 23.44 -28.70 -14.79
CA ILE A 811 21.99 -28.65 -14.99
C ILE A 811 21.47 -27.22 -14.76
N LEU A 812 21.91 -26.54 -13.69
CA LEU A 812 21.57 -25.13 -13.44
C LEU A 812 22.04 -24.23 -14.61
N LEU A 813 23.26 -24.42 -15.10
CA LEU A 813 23.80 -23.65 -16.23
C LEU A 813 23.01 -23.91 -17.53
N LEU A 814 22.74 -25.17 -17.89
CA LEU A 814 21.95 -25.53 -19.07
C LEU A 814 20.52 -24.96 -19.00
N LYS A 815 19.94 -24.92 -17.80
CA LYS A 815 18.62 -24.32 -17.56
C LYS A 815 18.66 -22.79 -17.62
N ALA A 816 19.72 -22.15 -17.11
CA ALA A 816 19.93 -20.71 -17.25
C ALA A 816 20.15 -20.29 -18.72
N ILE A 817 20.91 -21.07 -19.50
CA ILE A 817 21.08 -20.86 -20.96
C ILE A 817 19.72 -20.97 -21.67
N ARG A 818 18.88 -21.95 -21.30
CA ARG A 818 17.50 -22.03 -21.81
C ARG A 818 16.64 -20.84 -21.37
N ALA A 819 16.80 -20.34 -20.14
CA ALA A 819 16.10 -19.16 -19.65
C ALA A 819 16.49 -17.90 -20.46
N PHE A 820 17.78 -17.64 -20.64
CA PHE A 820 18.27 -16.55 -21.51
C PHE A 820 17.69 -16.67 -22.94
N LYS A 821 17.70 -17.86 -23.54
CA LYS A 821 17.14 -18.08 -24.89
C LYS A 821 15.62 -17.87 -24.97
N LEU A 822 14.88 -18.09 -23.87
CA LEU A 822 13.43 -17.84 -23.80
C LEU A 822 13.07 -16.37 -23.55
N LEU A 823 13.95 -15.62 -22.88
CA LEU A 823 13.73 -14.21 -22.52
C LEU A 823 14.29 -13.22 -23.56
N GLY A 824 15.31 -13.63 -24.33
CA GLY A 824 15.93 -12.84 -25.39
C GLY A 824 16.80 -11.68 -24.90
N ASP A 825 17.43 -10.97 -25.85
CA ASP A 825 18.42 -9.90 -25.58
C ASP A 825 17.86 -8.68 -24.81
N VAL A 826 16.53 -8.58 -24.69
CA VAL A 826 15.83 -7.56 -23.89
C VAL A 826 16.09 -7.78 -22.39
N TYR A 827 16.35 -9.01 -21.96
CA TYR A 827 16.64 -9.38 -20.56
C TYR A 827 18.12 -9.27 -20.22
N LYS A 828 18.64 -8.03 -20.20
CA LYS A 828 19.85 -7.73 -19.41
C LYS A 828 19.43 -7.51 -17.95
N PRO A 829 19.82 -8.38 -17.00
CA PRO A 829 19.43 -8.22 -15.60
C PRO A 829 20.02 -6.92 -15.04
N SER A 830 19.18 -6.07 -14.45
CA SER A 830 19.59 -4.79 -13.89
C SER A 830 20.36 -5.01 -12.56
N PRO A 831 21.61 -4.54 -12.42
CA PRO A 831 22.49 -4.88 -11.29
C PRO A 831 22.17 -4.12 -9.98
N GLY A 832 20.94 -3.65 -9.79
CA GLY A 832 20.59 -2.67 -8.74
C GLY A 832 19.51 -3.10 -7.73
N TYR A 833 18.95 -4.32 -7.82
CA TYR A 833 17.81 -4.73 -6.97
C TYR A 833 18.10 -5.73 -5.86
N TYR A 834 19.32 -6.27 -5.78
CA TYR A 834 19.75 -7.15 -4.69
C TYR A 834 21.11 -6.72 -4.15
N ASN A 835 21.13 -6.07 -2.98
CA ASN A 835 22.36 -5.85 -2.22
C ASN A 835 22.82 -7.17 -1.58
N PHE A 836 23.59 -7.96 -2.33
CA PHE A 836 24.53 -8.93 -1.78
C PHE A 836 25.95 -8.36 -1.91
N ASP A 837 26.79 -8.57 -0.91
CA ASP A 837 27.95 -7.71 -0.62
C ASP A 837 28.98 -7.55 -1.75
N ASN A 838 29.10 -6.29 -2.22
CA ASN A 838 30.31 -5.67 -2.80
C ASN A 838 31.19 -6.54 -3.72
N ASN A 839 30.59 -7.30 -4.64
CA ASN A 839 31.31 -7.95 -5.73
C ASN A 839 30.59 -7.67 -7.05
N HIS A 840 31.02 -6.62 -7.76
CA HIS A 840 30.58 -6.38 -9.14
C HIS A 840 31.05 -7.52 -10.05
N PHE A 841 30.11 -8.37 -10.48
CA PHE A 841 30.35 -9.40 -11.48
C PHE A 841 29.67 -9.00 -12.80
N ASP A 842 30.47 -8.77 -13.84
CA ASP A 842 29.95 -8.49 -15.18
C ASP A 842 29.31 -9.75 -15.78
N MET A 843 27.97 -9.74 -15.87
CA MET A 843 27.17 -10.84 -16.42
C MET A 843 27.50 -11.17 -17.90
N LEU A 844 28.24 -10.31 -18.59
CA LEU A 844 28.79 -10.56 -19.93
C LEU A 844 29.64 -11.85 -20.02
N ASN A 845 30.31 -12.25 -18.93
CA ASN A 845 31.16 -13.44 -18.92
C ASN A 845 30.40 -14.78 -18.82
N LEU A 846 29.06 -14.79 -18.76
CA LEU A 846 28.24 -16.01 -18.90
C LEU A 846 27.89 -16.35 -20.35
N THR A 847 28.33 -15.54 -21.32
CA THR A 847 28.13 -15.76 -22.77
C THR A 847 29.43 -16.14 -23.51
N LYS A 848 30.48 -16.49 -22.77
CA LYS A 848 31.75 -17.05 -23.23
C LYS A 848 32.04 -18.37 -22.51
#